data_AF-A0A366LQS5-F1
#
_entry.id   AF-A0A366LQS5-F1
#
_cell.length_a   1.000
_cell.length_b   1.000
_cell.length_c   1.000
_cell.angle_alpha   90.00
_cell.angle_beta   90.00
_cell.angle_gamma   90.00
#
_symmetry.space_group_name_H-M   'P 1'
#
loop_
_entity.id
_entity.type
_entity.pdbx_description
1 polymer ?
#
loop_
_entity_poly.entity_id
_entity_poly.type
_entity_poly.pdbx_seq_one_letter_code
_entity_poly.pdbx_strand_id
1 'polypeptide(L)'
;MRIGELAALLGVSTRTVRHYHHQGILPEPPRRANGYREYGLRDAVTLARVRRLVELGLSLPEARDVIADDQARDLPEILREIDADLAGQEREIKERRARLAVLLRQAEEGLGSDGTTSPELLALLGEIKAPASKSAAWDRDLLVLVDAMAQPGDQESVGAMFAGLAADPRLRAHGHEFYQRLDELAEAGPDDPRIAPLAGAMARYIGAHMPPEDIRAAGGWDTRAVEPFLDDLSPAQAEVVRRTVTLLATSHPATPDQPAPAADTDRSGHPDNAASPGPADNAQQSGQADDTKPPRRTNDTERALQTDNAERPGSANDSERPEQVDDTKLPGHTDDTDPSASADDAARPGPADNAQRPGQAGDTEQPGQPDNAERPGPVDDTKPPRRTDDTDRSSSASDAERSGQVDNTDQPRQPGDTERPQRTDDTESPGSADDAGRSGRAGCPVLPFERPDPLLPPPDYARLRADAPVARALAPDGRAAWLVTSYDAVAQVLTDDRFGLAPPGVPSTGGDTLFQDGPAHLRLRRLVSKAFSPRALTGLRPRAEQVAAERVAVLASAGPPADLVADLATPLSITMIGEVLGIALGERERFQRLADAAASVDFLFAGDDDDAQQAIAAAARAWEALGGYAAELIAAKREHPGDDLLSSLIAVRDGYDGRLSDSELIAMVTTLVGAGYMSARNAIATGVLRLLRGGERPLTAVAAAGQVDATVEELLRLQSGQTGEPFPRYAQTDLNVAGAAISAGDLVLVRLEAANRDPARFAAPDRFEPGRGQSLAFGHGPHYCLGAPLARVEIAAALTALAEGLPDLRLAVPAEQIEWAGNATDSGPARLPVTW
;
A
#
# COMPACT_ATOMS: atom_id res chain seq x y z
N MET A 1 36.51 -27.92 1.85
CA MET A 1 37.32 -26.89 1.17
C MET A 1 37.64 -25.75 2.12
N ARG A 2 38.81 -25.13 2.04
CA ARG A 2 39.15 -23.85 2.70
C ARG A 2 38.61 -22.66 1.89
N ILE A 3 38.52 -21.48 2.51
CA ILE A 3 38.05 -20.26 1.81
C ILE A 3 38.84 -19.92 0.53
N GLY A 4 40.15 -20.21 0.51
CA GLY A 4 40.99 -20.02 -0.68
C GLY A 4 40.71 -21.03 -1.80
N GLU A 5 40.39 -22.27 -1.45
CA GLU A 5 40.03 -23.33 -2.40
C GLU A 5 38.65 -23.05 -3.02
N LEU A 6 37.67 -22.66 -2.19
CA LEU A 6 36.34 -22.23 -2.64
C LEU A 6 36.42 -21.00 -3.56
N ALA A 7 37.24 -20.01 -3.21
CA ALA A 7 37.43 -18.80 -4.01
C ALA A 7 38.08 -19.12 -5.36
N ALA A 8 39.15 -19.94 -5.36
CA ALA A 8 39.84 -20.37 -6.58
C ALA A 8 38.96 -21.22 -7.51
N LEU A 9 38.16 -22.14 -6.96
CA LEU A 9 37.23 -23.00 -7.70
C LEU A 9 36.25 -22.21 -8.59
N LEU A 10 35.88 -21.00 -8.14
CA LEU A 10 34.91 -20.14 -8.81
C LEU A 10 35.51 -18.82 -9.32
N GLY A 11 36.85 -18.71 -9.37
CA GLY A 11 37.57 -17.57 -9.93
C GLY A 11 37.34 -16.23 -9.20
N VAL A 12 36.92 -16.24 -7.94
CA VAL A 12 36.67 -15.05 -7.13
C VAL A 12 37.79 -14.81 -6.12
N SER A 13 37.85 -13.61 -5.53
CA SER A 13 38.82 -13.35 -4.45
C SER A 13 38.31 -13.85 -3.09
N THR A 14 39.20 -14.20 -2.17
CA THR A 14 38.83 -14.50 -0.77
C THR A 14 38.23 -13.28 -0.05
N ARG A 15 38.49 -12.06 -0.53
CA ARG A 15 37.85 -10.82 -0.07
C ARG A 15 36.38 -10.76 -0.50
N THR A 16 36.08 -11.21 -1.73
CA THR A 16 34.71 -11.34 -2.26
C THR A 16 33.89 -12.32 -1.41
N VAL A 17 34.42 -13.51 -1.12
CA VAL A 17 33.74 -14.50 -0.27
C VAL A 17 33.46 -13.94 1.14
N ARG A 18 34.43 -13.25 1.75
CA ARG A 18 34.22 -12.55 3.04
C ARG A 18 33.19 -11.41 2.96
N HIS A 19 33.12 -10.69 1.85
CA HIS A 19 32.12 -9.65 1.64
C HIS A 19 30.71 -10.25 1.52
N TYR A 20 30.55 -11.35 0.79
CA TYR A 20 29.25 -12.05 0.68
C TYR A 20 28.79 -12.66 2.00
N HIS A 21 29.72 -13.10 2.87
CA HIS A 21 29.41 -13.44 4.26
C HIS A 21 28.90 -12.23 5.06
N HIS A 22 29.62 -11.10 5.01
CA HIS A 22 29.23 -9.87 5.71
C HIS A 22 27.87 -9.31 5.23
N GLN A 23 27.53 -9.49 3.95
CA GLN A 23 26.26 -9.06 3.36
C GLN A 23 25.13 -10.10 3.54
N GLY A 24 25.36 -11.22 4.22
CA GLY A 24 24.37 -12.27 4.47
C GLY A 24 23.98 -13.10 3.24
N ILE A 25 24.77 -13.04 2.16
CA ILE A 25 24.49 -13.68 0.86
C ILE A 25 25.01 -15.12 0.80
N LEU A 26 26.11 -15.38 1.49
CA LEU A 26 26.67 -16.71 1.66
C LEU A 26 26.71 -17.00 3.17
N PRO A 27 26.04 -18.05 3.70
CA PRO A 27 26.12 -18.36 5.13
C PRO A 27 27.56 -18.67 5.53
N GLU A 28 27.98 -18.28 6.75
CA GLU A 28 29.31 -18.63 7.26
C GLU A 28 29.31 -20.04 7.87
N PRO A 29 30.09 -21.01 7.35
CA PRO A 29 30.18 -22.33 7.97
C PRO A 29 30.77 -22.25 9.38
N PRO A 30 30.38 -23.14 10.31
CA PRO A 30 30.87 -23.10 11.69
C PRO A 30 32.40 -23.22 11.76
N ARG A 31 33.01 -22.50 12.72
CA ARG A 31 34.46 -22.60 12.97
C ARG A 31 34.76 -23.93 13.67
N ARG A 32 35.76 -24.64 13.18
CA ARG A 32 36.31 -25.82 13.85
C ARG A 32 37.21 -25.42 15.03
N ALA A 33 37.52 -26.37 15.90
CA ALA A 33 38.42 -26.20 17.05
C ALA A 33 39.84 -25.72 16.68
N ASN A 34 40.24 -25.82 15.41
CA ASN A 34 41.50 -25.27 14.88
C ASN A 34 41.38 -23.82 14.35
N GLY A 35 40.26 -23.14 14.56
CA GLY A 35 39.98 -21.75 14.17
C GLY A 35 39.52 -21.54 12.72
N TYR A 36 39.70 -22.54 11.85
CA TYR A 36 39.32 -22.47 10.43
C TYR A 36 37.84 -22.84 10.21
N ARG A 37 37.22 -22.23 9.18
CA ARG A 37 35.94 -22.68 8.59
C ARG A 37 36.22 -23.68 7.46
N GLU A 38 35.34 -24.64 7.26
CA GLU A 38 35.34 -25.52 6.07
C GLU A 38 34.05 -25.35 5.28
N TYR A 39 34.19 -25.26 3.97
CA TYR A 39 33.14 -25.08 2.98
C TYR A 39 32.89 -26.39 2.23
N GLY A 40 31.62 -26.73 2.02
CA GLY A 40 31.14 -27.89 1.28
C GLY A 40 30.62 -27.55 -0.12
N LEU A 41 29.99 -28.52 -0.77
CA LEU A 41 29.44 -28.36 -2.12
C LEU A 41 28.31 -27.32 -2.18
N ARG A 42 27.46 -27.24 -1.14
CA ARG A 42 26.38 -26.24 -1.07
C ARG A 42 26.92 -24.81 -1.13
N ASP A 43 27.96 -24.49 -0.36
CA ASP A 43 28.58 -23.16 -0.37
C ASP A 43 29.15 -22.79 -1.75
N ALA A 44 29.68 -23.76 -2.49
CA ALA A 44 30.13 -23.57 -3.87
C ALA A 44 28.96 -23.35 -4.84
N VAL A 45 27.86 -24.10 -4.71
CA VAL A 45 26.65 -23.90 -5.55
C VAL A 45 26.02 -22.53 -5.27
N THR A 46 25.88 -22.13 -4.00
CA THR A 46 25.39 -20.80 -3.62
C THR A 46 26.30 -19.71 -4.17
N LEU A 47 27.62 -19.79 -3.94
CA LEU A 47 28.58 -18.80 -4.46
C LEU A 47 28.59 -18.72 -5.99
N ALA A 48 28.39 -19.84 -6.69
CA ALA A 48 28.25 -19.86 -8.14
C ALA A 48 26.95 -19.19 -8.61
N ARG A 49 25.82 -19.40 -7.92
CA ARG A 49 24.55 -18.71 -8.21
C ARG A 49 24.65 -17.20 -7.95
N VAL A 50 25.23 -16.78 -6.82
CA VAL A 50 25.48 -15.34 -6.54
C VAL A 50 26.30 -14.72 -7.66
N ARG A 51 27.43 -15.34 -8.02
CA ARG A 51 28.27 -14.87 -9.12
C ARG A 51 27.47 -14.77 -10.42
N ARG A 52 26.65 -15.78 -10.76
CA ARG A 52 25.92 -15.81 -12.02
C ARG A 52 24.81 -14.77 -12.11
N LEU A 53 24.12 -14.46 -11.02
CA LEU A 53 23.12 -13.39 -10.97
C LEU A 53 23.78 -12.02 -11.13
N VAL A 54 24.93 -11.79 -10.48
CA VAL A 54 25.71 -10.55 -10.64
C VAL A 54 26.29 -10.42 -12.06
N GLU A 55 26.69 -11.52 -12.71
CA GLU A 55 27.08 -11.53 -14.14
C GLU A 55 25.91 -11.20 -15.09
N LEU A 56 24.67 -11.39 -14.65
CA LEU A 56 23.46 -11.02 -15.39
C LEU A 56 22.99 -9.58 -15.09
N GLY A 57 23.74 -8.83 -14.28
CA GLY A 57 23.49 -7.42 -13.99
C GLY A 57 22.75 -7.13 -12.67
N LEU A 58 22.31 -8.16 -11.93
CA LEU A 58 21.66 -7.97 -10.64
C LEU A 58 22.65 -7.41 -9.62
N SER A 59 22.17 -6.49 -8.77
CA SER A 59 22.91 -6.01 -7.61
C SER A 59 23.06 -7.11 -6.55
N LEU A 60 23.99 -6.92 -5.61
CA LEU A 60 24.21 -7.88 -4.52
C LEU A 60 23.00 -8.09 -3.59
N PRO A 61 22.17 -7.07 -3.27
CA PRO A 61 20.89 -7.27 -2.60
C PRO A 61 19.91 -8.14 -3.40
N GLU A 62 19.69 -7.85 -4.69
CA GLU A 62 18.75 -8.63 -5.52
C GLU A 62 19.22 -10.09 -5.69
N ALA A 63 20.52 -10.27 -5.96
CA ALA A 63 21.13 -11.60 -6.05
C ALA A 63 21.09 -12.38 -4.72
N ARG A 64 21.06 -11.70 -3.57
CA ARG A 64 20.81 -12.32 -2.26
C ARG A 64 19.36 -12.74 -2.14
N ASP A 65 18.43 -11.84 -2.46
CA ASP A 65 17.01 -12.06 -2.17
C ASP A 65 16.45 -13.17 -3.07
N VAL A 66 16.87 -13.24 -4.35
CA VAL A 66 16.65 -14.39 -5.26
C VAL A 66 17.19 -15.72 -4.71
N ILE A 67 18.25 -15.69 -3.88
CA ILE A 67 18.91 -16.89 -3.31
C ILE A 67 18.37 -17.23 -1.91
N ALA A 68 17.73 -16.29 -1.23
CA ALA A 68 16.97 -16.53 -0.01
C ALA A 68 15.60 -17.18 -0.32
N ASP A 69 15.00 -16.84 -1.47
CA ASP A 69 13.67 -17.31 -1.92
C ASP A 69 13.67 -18.74 -2.50
N ASP A 70 14.75 -19.52 -2.30
CA ASP A 70 15.04 -20.84 -2.90
C ASP A 70 14.10 -21.99 -2.46
N GLN A 71 12.95 -21.64 -1.86
CA GLN A 71 11.86 -22.53 -1.46
C GLN A 71 10.45 -21.98 -1.79
N ALA A 72 10.29 -20.77 -2.35
CA ALA A 72 8.97 -20.11 -2.45
C ALA A 72 8.62 -19.38 -3.76
N ARG A 73 9.58 -19.04 -4.64
CA ARG A 73 9.29 -18.47 -5.98
C ARG A 73 10.10 -19.13 -7.09
N ASP A 74 9.53 -19.21 -8.29
CA ASP A 74 10.22 -19.77 -9.46
C ASP A 74 11.16 -18.72 -10.08
N LEU A 75 12.40 -19.11 -10.41
CA LEU A 75 13.44 -18.17 -10.86
C LEU A 75 13.03 -17.35 -12.11
N PRO A 76 12.34 -17.91 -13.13
CA PRO A 76 11.81 -17.15 -14.26
C PRO A 76 10.71 -16.15 -13.88
N GLU A 77 10.02 -16.29 -12.74
CA GLU A 77 9.06 -15.30 -12.24
C GLU A 77 9.82 -14.04 -11.80
N ILE A 78 10.80 -14.20 -10.90
CA ILE A 78 11.61 -13.09 -10.38
C ILE A 78 12.43 -12.42 -11.49
N LEU A 79 12.94 -13.19 -12.46
CA LEU A 79 13.65 -12.62 -13.62
C LEU A 79 12.72 -11.81 -14.55
N ARG A 80 11.42 -12.15 -14.65
CA ARG A 80 10.44 -11.32 -15.37
C ARG A 80 10.02 -10.09 -14.57
N GLU A 81 9.92 -10.19 -13.25
CA GLU A 81 9.69 -9.04 -12.35
C GLU A 81 10.81 -7.99 -12.53
N ILE A 82 12.06 -8.44 -12.54
CA ILE A 82 13.25 -7.58 -12.77
C ILE A 82 13.28 -7.02 -14.19
N ASP A 83 12.99 -7.80 -15.23
CA ASP A 83 12.94 -7.32 -16.63
C ASP A 83 11.84 -6.26 -16.83
N ALA A 84 10.67 -6.46 -16.22
CA ALA A 84 9.55 -5.50 -16.25
C ALA A 84 9.88 -4.21 -15.48
N ASP A 85 10.57 -4.31 -14.33
CA ASP A 85 11.05 -3.15 -13.57
C ASP A 85 12.10 -2.36 -14.36
N LEU A 86 13.11 -3.04 -14.93
CA LEU A 86 14.12 -2.44 -15.80
C LEU A 86 13.51 -1.78 -17.04
N ALA A 87 12.51 -2.39 -17.67
CA ALA A 87 11.76 -1.78 -18.77
C ALA A 87 10.97 -0.54 -18.31
N GLY A 88 10.48 -0.53 -17.05
CA GLY A 88 9.89 0.65 -16.40
C GLY A 88 10.90 1.77 -16.20
N GLN A 89 12.05 1.47 -15.60
CA GLN A 89 13.16 2.40 -15.44
C GLN A 89 13.64 2.95 -16.79
N GLU A 90 13.70 2.12 -17.84
CA GLU A 90 14.11 2.55 -19.18
C GLU A 90 13.12 3.54 -19.81
N ARG A 91 11.81 3.34 -19.62
CA ARG A 91 10.77 4.33 -20.02
C ARG A 91 10.92 5.63 -19.25
N GLU A 92 11.05 5.57 -17.93
CA GLU A 92 11.21 6.78 -17.11
C GLU A 92 12.50 7.54 -17.46
N ILE A 93 13.61 6.84 -17.68
CA ILE A 93 14.87 7.42 -18.14
C ILE A 93 14.72 8.05 -19.54
N LYS A 94 13.98 7.42 -20.46
CA LYS A 94 13.66 8.00 -21.77
C LYS A 94 12.85 9.29 -21.64
N GLU A 95 11.84 9.34 -20.78
CA GLU A 95 11.02 10.54 -20.53
C GLU A 95 11.80 11.65 -19.82
N ARG A 96 12.61 11.31 -18.80
CA ARG A 96 13.52 12.24 -18.13
C ARG A 96 14.54 12.81 -19.12
N ARG A 97 15.09 11.97 -20.02
CA ARG A 97 16.00 12.42 -21.10
C ARG A 97 15.30 13.21 -22.19
N ALA A 98 14.03 12.95 -22.49
CA ALA A 98 13.24 13.76 -23.42
C ALA A 98 13.01 15.18 -22.88
N ARG A 99 12.59 15.29 -21.61
CA ARG A 99 12.49 16.57 -20.88
C ARG A 99 13.83 17.30 -20.81
N LEU A 100 14.89 16.61 -20.39
CA LEU A 100 16.25 17.18 -20.36
C LEU A 100 16.73 17.62 -21.75
N ALA A 101 16.37 16.90 -22.83
CA ALA A 101 16.74 17.31 -24.19
C ALA A 101 15.93 18.53 -24.69
N VAL A 102 14.73 18.78 -24.16
CA VAL A 102 14.00 20.04 -24.39
C VAL A 102 14.72 21.19 -23.66
N LEU A 103 14.98 21.03 -22.36
CA LEU A 103 15.68 22.02 -21.54
C LEU A 103 17.09 22.34 -22.05
N LEU A 104 17.85 21.34 -22.51
CA LEU A 104 19.19 21.55 -23.09
C LEU A 104 19.13 22.35 -24.39
N ARG A 105 18.14 22.14 -25.27
CA ARG A 105 17.98 22.97 -26.47
C ARG A 105 17.61 24.41 -26.10
N GLN A 106 16.71 24.59 -25.13
CA GLN A 106 16.33 25.92 -24.64
C GLN A 106 17.50 26.68 -23.98
N ALA A 107 18.42 25.96 -23.32
CA ALA A 107 19.66 26.51 -22.79
C ALA A 107 20.69 26.83 -23.90
N GLU A 108 20.85 25.96 -24.91
CA GLU A 108 21.69 26.19 -26.08
C GLU A 108 21.18 27.37 -26.95
N GLU A 109 19.87 27.63 -26.93
CA GLU A 109 19.21 28.76 -27.61
C GLU A 109 19.31 30.10 -26.85
N GLY A 110 19.91 30.10 -25.64
CA GLY A 110 20.45 31.32 -25.02
C GLY A 110 19.60 31.98 -23.92
N LEU A 111 18.83 31.19 -23.16
CA LEU A 111 18.12 31.68 -21.96
C LEU A 111 19.01 31.69 -20.70
N GLY A 112 18.71 32.60 -19.78
CA GLY A 112 19.45 32.82 -18.53
C GLY A 112 19.02 31.90 -17.39
N SER A 113 19.16 32.40 -16.15
CA SER A 113 18.88 31.67 -14.90
C SER A 113 17.41 31.27 -14.67
N ASP A 114 16.49 31.66 -15.56
CA ASP A 114 15.04 31.51 -15.40
C ASP A 114 14.51 30.10 -15.74
N GLY A 115 15.38 29.18 -16.17
CA GLY A 115 15.04 27.85 -16.71
C GLY A 115 14.40 26.84 -15.75
N THR A 116 13.85 27.30 -14.62
CA THR A 116 13.05 26.54 -13.65
C THR A 116 11.57 26.87 -13.69
N THR A 117 11.14 27.79 -14.58
CA THR A 117 9.76 28.29 -14.70
C THR A 117 8.92 27.57 -15.74
N SER A 118 7.59 27.79 -15.74
CA SER A 118 6.66 27.23 -16.72
C SER A 118 6.99 27.62 -18.17
N PRO A 119 6.69 26.75 -19.16
CA PRO A 119 6.86 27.10 -20.59
C PRO A 119 6.12 28.38 -21.00
N GLU A 120 4.97 28.63 -20.39
CA GLU A 120 4.11 29.79 -20.61
C GLU A 120 4.74 31.07 -20.05
N LEU A 121 5.32 31.02 -18.83
CA LEU A 121 6.12 32.13 -18.31
C LEU A 121 7.39 32.33 -19.14
N LEU A 122 8.11 31.28 -19.53
CA LEU A 122 9.30 31.40 -20.39
C LEU A 122 9.00 32.10 -21.73
N ALA A 123 7.82 31.86 -22.32
CA ALA A 123 7.38 32.55 -23.52
C ALA A 123 7.12 34.06 -23.28
N LEU A 124 6.54 34.43 -22.13
CA LEU A 124 6.37 35.83 -21.71
C LEU A 124 7.73 36.50 -21.44
N LEU A 125 8.59 35.85 -20.65
CA LEU A 125 9.91 36.34 -20.24
C LEU A 125 10.93 36.45 -21.38
N GLY A 126 10.74 35.73 -22.49
CA GLY A 126 11.55 35.86 -23.70
C GLY A 126 11.24 37.12 -24.53
N GLU A 127 10.01 37.64 -24.45
CA GLU A 127 9.61 38.89 -25.11
C GLU A 127 9.94 40.14 -24.27
N ILE A 128 10.07 40.02 -22.94
CA ILE A 128 10.52 41.11 -22.04
C ILE A 128 12.03 41.35 -22.22
N LYS A 129 12.41 42.05 -23.29
CA LYS A 129 13.80 42.42 -23.58
C LYS A 129 14.24 43.67 -22.83
N ALA A 130 14.99 43.50 -21.74
CA ALA A 130 15.67 44.61 -21.06
C ALA A 130 17.01 44.21 -20.41
N PRO A 131 18.17 44.59 -21.00
CA PRO A 131 19.46 44.61 -20.31
C PRO A 131 19.70 45.89 -19.47
N ALA A 132 18.70 46.78 -19.34
CA ALA A 132 18.91 48.17 -18.94
C ALA A 132 17.76 48.85 -18.15
N SER A 133 16.66 48.15 -17.85
CA SER A 133 15.55 48.66 -17.03
C SER A 133 15.60 47.97 -15.67
N LYS A 134 15.54 48.74 -14.57
CA LYS A 134 15.47 48.12 -13.23
C LYS A 134 14.05 47.65 -12.93
N SER A 135 13.05 48.45 -13.29
CA SER A 135 11.65 48.08 -13.08
C SER A 135 11.24 46.83 -13.86
N ALA A 136 11.80 46.58 -15.04
CA ALA A 136 11.54 45.35 -15.79
C ALA A 136 12.26 44.11 -15.25
N ALA A 137 13.39 44.28 -14.54
CA ALA A 137 14.07 43.18 -13.85
C ALA A 137 13.31 42.79 -12.57
N TRP A 138 12.90 43.79 -11.78
CA TRP A 138 12.04 43.61 -10.61
C TRP A 138 10.71 42.90 -10.95
N ASP A 139 10.04 43.32 -12.04
CA ASP A 139 8.78 42.71 -12.48
C ASP A 139 8.99 41.28 -13.02
N ARG A 140 10.15 40.98 -13.63
CA ARG A 140 10.55 39.61 -14.00
C ARG A 140 10.67 38.71 -12.77
N ASP A 141 11.40 39.15 -11.74
CA ASP A 141 11.62 38.36 -10.52
C ASP A 141 10.31 38.14 -9.76
N LEU A 142 9.40 39.13 -9.79
CA LEU A 142 8.03 39.01 -9.25
C LEU A 142 7.20 37.97 -10.03
N LEU A 143 7.25 37.96 -11.36
CA LEU A 143 6.55 36.98 -12.19
C LEU A 143 7.09 35.55 -11.98
N VAL A 144 8.42 35.39 -11.84
CA VAL A 144 9.07 34.12 -11.48
C VAL A 144 8.59 33.62 -10.12
N LEU A 145 8.43 34.51 -9.14
CA LEU A 145 7.91 34.16 -7.82
C LEU A 145 6.42 33.73 -7.86
N VAL A 146 5.58 34.40 -8.65
CA VAL A 146 4.17 34.01 -8.84
C VAL A 146 4.04 32.61 -9.46
N ASP A 147 4.85 32.30 -10.48
CA ASP A 147 4.92 30.96 -11.10
C ASP A 147 5.37 29.88 -10.10
N ALA A 148 6.37 30.19 -9.27
CA ALA A 148 6.89 29.28 -8.24
C ALA A 148 5.94 29.08 -7.03
N MET A 149 5.02 30.02 -6.77
CA MET A 149 4.06 29.94 -5.66
C MET A 149 2.71 29.31 -6.05
N ALA A 150 2.43 29.17 -7.36
CA ALA A 150 1.17 28.63 -7.88
C ALA A 150 0.92 27.19 -7.41
N GLN A 151 -0.20 26.96 -6.73
CA GLN A 151 -0.59 25.63 -6.23
C GLN A 151 -1.02 24.71 -7.39
N PRO A 152 -0.95 23.38 -7.24
CA PRO A 152 -1.24 22.43 -8.33
C PRO A 152 -2.64 22.53 -8.96
N GLY A 153 -3.61 23.17 -8.29
CA GLY A 153 -4.94 23.46 -8.85
C GLY A 153 -5.03 24.76 -9.67
N ASP A 154 -4.10 25.71 -9.44
CA ASP A 154 -4.14 27.06 -10.02
C ASP A 154 -3.15 27.23 -11.20
N GLN A 155 -2.18 26.31 -11.33
CA GLN A 155 -1.13 26.36 -12.36
C GLN A 155 -1.66 26.48 -13.80
N GLU A 156 -2.81 25.87 -14.13
CA GLU A 156 -3.42 26.02 -15.46
C GLU A 156 -3.96 27.44 -15.70
N SER A 157 -4.54 28.09 -14.68
CA SER A 157 -5.02 29.48 -14.76
C SER A 157 -3.85 30.47 -14.85
N VAL A 158 -2.81 30.27 -14.03
CA VAL A 158 -1.60 31.10 -14.04
C VAL A 158 -0.84 30.97 -15.36
N GLY A 159 -0.71 29.75 -15.91
CA GLY A 159 -0.14 29.52 -17.24
C GLY A 159 -0.98 30.17 -18.36
N ALA A 160 -2.31 30.06 -18.30
CA ALA A 160 -3.21 30.71 -19.26
C ALA A 160 -3.10 32.26 -19.20
N MET A 161 -2.96 32.84 -18.02
CA MET A 161 -2.72 34.27 -17.82
C MET A 161 -1.40 34.71 -18.47
N PHE A 162 -0.28 34.00 -18.22
CA PHE A 162 1.01 34.32 -18.85
C PHE A 162 0.97 34.17 -20.38
N ALA A 163 0.34 33.11 -20.88
CA ALA A 163 0.16 32.90 -22.32
C ALA A 163 -0.66 34.03 -22.97
N GLY A 164 -1.72 34.50 -22.31
CA GLY A 164 -2.53 35.65 -22.76
C GLY A 164 -1.75 36.96 -22.82
N LEU A 165 -0.94 37.24 -21.80
CA LEU A 165 -0.05 38.42 -21.74
C LEU A 165 1.04 38.38 -22.82
N ALA A 166 1.60 37.20 -23.10
CA ALA A 166 2.60 37.03 -24.17
C ALA A 166 1.99 37.23 -25.58
N ALA A 167 0.75 36.78 -25.77
CA ALA A 167 0.09 36.72 -27.08
C ALA A 167 -0.28 38.09 -27.68
N ASP A 168 -0.63 39.11 -26.88
CA ASP A 168 -1.04 40.43 -27.41
C ASP A 168 0.15 41.43 -27.52
N PRO A 169 0.57 41.84 -28.73
CA PRO A 169 1.62 42.84 -28.90
C PRO A 169 1.28 44.23 -28.33
N ARG A 170 -0.01 44.56 -28.18
CA ARG A 170 -0.47 45.82 -27.59
C ARG A 170 -0.25 45.86 -26.09
N LEU A 171 -0.42 44.73 -25.41
CA LEU A 171 -0.20 44.65 -23.97
C LEU A 171 1.29 44.78 -23.65
N ARG A 172 2.14 44.07 -24.42
CA ARG A 172 3.60 44.15 -24.29
C ARG A 172 4.14 45.56 -24.58
N ALA A 173 3.57 46.27 -25.57
CA ALA A 173 3.93 47.66 -25.83
C ALA A 173 3.62 48.62 -24.66
N HIS A 174 2.46 48.45 -23.99
CA HIS A 174 2.14 49.24 -22.80
C HIS A 174 3.01 48.87 -21.59
N GLY A 175 3.32 47.58 -21.40
CA GLY A 175 4.25 47.13 -20.35
C GLY A 175 5.60 47.85 -20.42
N HIS A 176 6.22 47.89 -21.61
CA HIS A 176 7.45 48.65 -21.83
C HIS A 176 7.31 50.16 -21.57
N GLU A 177 6.17 50.77 -21.92
CA GLU A 177 5.89 52.19 -21.62
C GLU A 177 5.76 52.43 -20.11
N PHE A 178 5.20 51.48 -19.34
CA PHE A 178 5.14 51.57 -17.88
C PHE A 178 6.50 51.38 -17.23
N TYR A 179 7.32 50.40 -17.65
CA TYR A 179 8.69 50.24 -17.12
C TYR A 179 9.53 51.50 -17.35
N GLN A 180 9.49 52.09 -18.55
CA GLN A 180 10.20 53.35 -18.84
C GLN A 180 9.75 54.48 -17.89
N ARG A 181 8.44 54.65 -17.69
CA ARG A 181 7.89 55.69 -16.80
C ARG A 181 8.17 55.45 -15.32
N LEU A 182 8.38 54.19 -14.91
CA LEU A 182 8.86 53.85 -13.58
C LEU A 182 10.37 54.15 -13.46
N ASP A 183 11.21 53.78 -14.42
CA ASP A 183 12.64 54.11 -14.41
C ASP A 183 12.87 55.65 -14.43
N GLU A 184 12.01 56.42 -15.12
CA GLU A 184 11.98 57.90 -15.06
C GLU A 184 11.66 58.48 -13.65
N LEU A 185 11.29 57.64 -12.68
CA LEU A 185 11.08 57.97 -11.27
C LEU A 185 12.15 57.39 -10.33
N ALA A 186 13.20 56.75 -10.84
CA ALA A 186 14.27 56.17 -10.01
C ALA A 186 14.94 57.21 -9.08
N GLU A 187 15.15 58.43 -9.57
CA GLU A 187 15.77 59.55 -8.82
C GLU A 187 14.73 60.54 -8.25
N ALA A 188 13.43 60.18 -8.21
CA ALA A 188 12.35 61.07 -7.79
C ALA A 188 11.96 60.89 -6.30
N GLY A 189 11.43 61.96 -5.70
CA GLY A 189 10.85 61.91 -4.34
C GLY A 189 9.41 61.37 -4.32
N PRO A 190 8.92 60.87 -3.18
CA PRO A 190 7.59 60.24 -3.06
C PRO A 190 6.41 61.21 -3.27
N ASP A 191 6.66 62.52 -3.26
CA ASP A 191 5.68 63.57 -3.57
C ASP A 191 5.67 64.01 -5.05
N ASP A 192 6.40 63.33 -5.95
CA ASP A 192 6.48 63.72 -7.36
C ASP A 192 5.10 63.68 -8.05
N PRO A 193 4.65 64.77 -8.71
CA PRO A 193 3.31 64.86 -9.29
C PRO A 193 3.03 63.86 -10.43
N ARG A 194 4.05 63.17 -10.95
CA ARG A 194 3.90 62.09 -11.96
C ARG A 194 3.39 60.77 -11.35
N ILE A 195 3.58 60.54 -10.04
CA ILE A 195 3.27 59.29 -9.35
C ILE A 195 1.78 58.92 -9.44
N ALA A 196 0.88 59.84 -9.05
CA ALA A 196 -0.56 59.55 -9.04
C ALA A 196 -1.17 59.36 -10.44
N PRO A 197 -0.80 60.16 -11.47
CA PRO A 197 -1.18 59.87 -12.86
C PRO A 197 -0.69 58.51 -13.36
N LEU A 198 0.55 58.10 -13.03
CA LEU A 198 1.12 56.82 -13.46
C LEU A 198 0.41 55.64 -12.80
N ALA A 199 0.26 55.65 -11.48
CA ALA A 199 -0.46 54.60 -10.75
C ALA A 199 -1.92 54.47 -11.21
N GLY A 200 -2.59 55.61 -11.45
CA GLY A 200 -3.95 55.63 -12.01
C GLY A 200 -4.04 55.13 -13.46
N ALA A 201 -2.95 55.21 -14.24
CA ALA A 201 -2.87 54.60 -15.57
C ALA A 201 -2.65 53.09 -15.47
N MET A 202 -1.70 52.64 -14.66
CA MET A 202 -1.39 51.22 -14.43
C MET A 202 -2.61 50.46 -13.88
N ALA A 203 -3.27 50.98 -12.83
CA ALA A 203 -4.42 50.30 -12.21
C ALA A 203 -5.60 50.12 -13.18
N ARG A 204 -5.94 51.16 -13.96
CA ARG A 204 -6.99 51.05 -15.00
C ARG A 204 -6.61 50.10 -16.13
N TYR A 205 -5.33 50.03 -16.47
CA TYR A 205 -4.84 49.16 -17.53
C TYR A 205 -4.83 47.69 -17.10
N ILE A 206 -4.32 47.39 -15.90
CA ILE A 206 -4.31 46.03 -15.34
C ILE A 206 -5.74 45.53 -15.15
N GLY A 207 -6.59 46.29 -14.44
CA GLY A 207 -7.99 45.91 -14.17
C GLY A 207 -8.92 45.89 -15.38
N ALA A 208 -8.44 46.24 -16.58
CA ALA A 208 -9.15 46.09 -17.85
C ALA A 208 -8.73 44.86 -18.67
N HIS A 209 -7.63 44.19 -18.29
CA HIS A 209 -7.05 43.06 -19.03
C HIS A 209 -6.74 41.84 -18.15
N MET A 210 -6.81 41.96 -16.82
CA MET A 210 -6.69 40.86 -15.86
C MET A 210 -8.02 40.72 -15.08
N PRO A 211 -8.77 39.62 -15.27
CA PRO A 211 -9.99 39.32 -14.53
C PRO A 211 -9.81 39.23 -13.00
N PRO A 212 -10.86 39.49 -12.19
CA PRO A 212 -10.75 39.40 -10.72
C PRO A 212 -10.41 38.00 -10.21
N GLU A 213 -10.76 36.95 -10.94
CA GLU A 213 -10.38 35.55 -10.71
C GLU A 213 -8.88 35.31 -10.92
N ASP A 214 -8.28 35.79 -12.02
CA ASP A 214 -6.84 35.65 -12.24
C ASP A 214 -6.00 36.45 -11.22
N ILE A 215 -6.48 37.64 -10.81
CA ILE A 215 -5.88 38.42 -9.71
C ILE A 215 -5.87 37.62 -8.38
N ARG A 216 -6.86 36.73 -8.17
CA ARG A 216 -6.94 35.85 -6.98
C ARG A 216 -6.07 34.60 -7.14
N ALA A 217 -6.02 34.00 -8.33
CA ALA A 217 -5.13 32.88 -8.63
C ALA A 217 -3.64 33.28 -8.47
N ALA A 218 -3.29 34.53 -8.80
CA ALA A 218 -1.99 35.14 -8.53
C ALA A 218 -1.78 35.58 -7.06
N GLY A 219 -2.47 34.95 -6.10
CA GLY A 219 -2.29 35.17 -4.65
C GLY A 219 -3.06 36.34 -4.02
N GLY A 220 -3.65 37.23 -4.82
CA GLY A 220 -4.39 38.40 -4.33
C GLY A 220 -3.51 39.58 -3.93
N TRP A 221 -3.89 40.79 -4.34
CA TRP A 221 -3.04 41.99 -4.22
C TRP A 221 -3.46 42.88 -3.04
N ASP A 222 -3.12 42.46 -1.82
CA ASP A 222 -3.08 43.35 -0.63
C ASP A 222 -1.81 44.24 -0.71
N THR A 223 -1.88 45.49 -0.26
CA THR A 223 -0.68 46.33 -0.09
C THR A 223 0.33 45.67 0.85
N ARG A 224 -0.14 44.92 1.86
CA ARG A 224 0.72 44.14 2.76
C ARG A 224 1.48 43.00 2.07
N ALA A 225 0.93 42.42 1.00
CA ALA A 225 1.55 41.32 0.28
C ALA A 225 2.71 41.80 -0.61
N VAL A 226 2.61 43.03 -1.13
CA VAL A 226 3.62 43.62 -2.02
C VAL A 226 4.76 44.32 -1.27
N GLU A 227 4.50 44.84 -0.06
CA GLU A 227 5.49 45.60 0.73
C GLU A 227 6.90 44.97 0.84
N PRO A 228 7.06 43.64 1.11
CA PRO A 228 8.39 43.01 1.23
C PRO A 228 9.21 43.00 -0.05
N PHE A 229 8.60 43.28 -1.21
CA PHE A 229 9.26 43.29 -2.51
C PHE A 229 9.60 44.70 -3.00
N LEU A 230 9.29 45.75 -2.22
CA LEU A 230 9.49 47.15 -2.64
C LEU A 230 10.89 47.70 -2.35
N ASP A 231 11.72 46.99 -1.58
CA ASP A 231 13.04 47.47 -1.12
C ASP A 231 14.05 47.72 -2.26
N ASP A 232 13.90 47.04 -3.41
CA ASP A 232 14.74 47.24 -4.61
C ASP A 232 14.28 48.42 -5.51
N LEU A 233 13.16 49.06 -5.18
CA LEU A 233 12.60 50.20 -5.92
C LEU A 233 12.89 51.54 -5.22
N SER A 234 12.95 52.64 -6.00
CA SER A 234 13.04 53.98 -5.42
C SER A 234 11.81 54.34 -4.59
N PRO A 235 11.89 55.28 -3.64
CA PRO A 235 10.72 55.73 -2.87
C PRO A 235 9.55 56.21 -3.73
N ALA A 236 9.81 56.80 -4.89
CA ALA A 236 8.78 57.20 -5.86
C ALA A 236 8.23 56.01 -6.67
N GLN A 237 9.08 55.06 -7.08
CA GLN A 237 8.66 53.84 -7.77
C GLN A 237 7.77 52.96 -6.86
N ALA A 238 8.21 52.73 -5.61
CA ALA A 238 7.45 52.01 -4.61
C ALA A 238 6.10 52.68 -4.29
N GLU A 239 6.04 54.02 -4.29
CA GLU A 239 4.79 54.77 -4.12
C GLU A 239 3.82 54.57 -5.30
N VAL A 240 4.32 54.48 -6.54
CA VAL A 240 3.49 54.13 -7.72
C VAL A 240 2.91 52.72 -7.57
N VAL A 241 3.72 51.74 -7.16
CA VAL A 241 3.25 50.36 -6.97
C VAL A 241 2.20 50.30 -5.84
N ARG A 242 2.49 50.86 -4.66
CA ARG A 242 1.55 50.89 -3.51
C ARG A 242 0.22 51.55 -3.89
N ARG A 243 0.23 52.66 -4.65
CA ARG A 243 -1.01 53.29 -5.14
C ARG A 243 -1.71 52.47 -6.22
N THR A 244 -0.99 51.78 -7.09
CA THR A 244 -1.57 50.89 -8.12
C THR A 244 -2.34 49.73 -7.48
N VAL A 245 -1.71 49.05 -6.51
CA VAL A 245 -2.32 47.98 -5.71
C VAL A 245 -3.55 48.50 -4.95
N THR A 246 -3.43 49.64 -4.27
CA THR A 246 -4.55 50.27 -3.55
C THR A 246 -5.75 50.57 -4.47
N LEU A 247 -5.50 51.06 -5.69
CA LEU A 247 -6.56 51.37 -6.65
C LEU A 247 -7.23 50.11 -7.22
N LEU A 248 -6.50 49.00 -7.36
CA LEU A 248 -7.06 47.72 -7.79
C LEU A 248 -7.90 47.08 -6.68
N ALA A 249 -7.37 47.00 -5.46
CA ALA A 249 -8.08 46.46 -4.29
C ALA A 249 -9.35 47.26 -3.94
N THR A 250 -9.35 48.58 -4.11
CA THR A 250 -10.55 49.41 -3.92
C THR A 250 -11.56 49.34 -5.08
N SER A 251 -11.16 48.83 -6.24
CA SER A 251 -12.06 48.57 -7.38
C SER A 251 -12.76 47.21 -7.28
N HIS A 252 -12.16 46.23 -6.59
CA HIS A 252 -12.70 44.89 -6.37
C HIS A 252 -12.58 44.49 -4.89
N PRO A 253 -13.48 44.96 -4.01
CA PRO A 253 -13.46 44.60 -2.59
C PRO A 253 -13.72 43.10 -2.41
N ALA A 254 -12.92 42.44 -1.56
CA ALA A 254 -13.06 41.02 -1.27
C ALA A 254 -14.41 40.70 -0.61
N THR A 255 -15.03 39.59 -1.01
CA THR A 255 -16.25 39.06 -0.38
C THR A 255 -15.95 38.64 1.06
N PRO A 256 -16.74 39.06 2.07
CA PRO A 256 -16.45 38.77 3.47
C PRO A 256 -16.90 37.37 3.90
N ASP A 257 -16.30 36.33 3.31
CA ASP A 257 -16.56 34.92 3.70
C ASP A 257 -15.35 34.00 3.49
N GLN A 258 -14.24 34.31 4.19
CA GLN A 258 -13.15 33.38 4.51
C GLN A 258 -12.47 33.85 5.81
N PRO A 259 -12.17 32.95 6.77
CA PRO A 259 -11.44 33.31 7.98
C PRO A 259 -9.95 33.54 7.68
N ALA A 260 -9.39 34.62 8.21
CA ALA A 260 -7.95 34.90 8.07
C ALA A 260 -7.11 33.82 8.78
N PRO A 261 -5.93 33.44 8.24
CA PRO A 261 -5.02 32.53 8.91
C PRO A 261 -4.56 33.13 10.24
N ALA A 262 -4.45 32.29 11.28
CA ALA A 262 -4.04 32.74 12.60
C ALA A 262 -2.58 33.24 12.58
N ALA A 263 -2.39 34.52 12.89
CA ALA A 263 -1.05 35.09 13.05
C ALA A 263 -0.42 34.55 14.35
N ASP A 264 0.72 33.86 14.22
CA ASP A 264 1.51 33.42 15.36
C ASP A 264 2.20 34.63 16.03
N THR A 265 1.58 35.14 17.10
CA THR A 265 2.13 36.22 17.92
C THR A 265 1.88 36.01 19.41
N ASP A 266 2.56 35.06 20.05
CA ASP A 266 2.99 35.25 21.44
C ASP A 266 4.45 34.84 21.68
N ARG A 267 5.33 35.83 21.58
CA ARG A 267 6.47 35.95 22.49
C ARG A 267 6.46 37.30 23.19
N SER A 268 5.79 37.32 24.34
CA SER A 268 6.28 37.81 25.65
C SER A 268 5.49 38.94 26.31
N GLY A 269 5.29 38.79 27.62
CA GLY A 269 5.05 39.92 28.55
C GLY A 269 3.70 39.94 29.26
N HIS A 270 3.63 39.29 30.43
CA HIS A 270 2.76 39.74 31.53
C HIS A 270 3.15 41.19 31.96
N PRO A 271 2.25 42.03 32.54
CA PRO A 271 1.46 41.63 33.71
C PRO A 271 0.05 42.25 33.93
N ASP A 272 -0.70 41.60 34.83
CA ASP A 272 -1.62 42.13 35.88
C ASP A 272 -2.78 43.12 35.61
N ASN A 273 -3.96 42.73 36.16
CA ASN A 273 -5.05 43.57 36.72
C ASN A 273 -5.89 44.46 35.76
N ALA A 274 -7.22 44.64 35.89
CA ALA A 274 -8.14 44.38 37.02
C ALA A 274 -9.64 44.20 36.62
N ALA A 275 -10.40 43.54 37.52
CA ALA A 275 -11.81 43.73 37.92
C ALA A 275 -12.89 44.35 36.97
N SER A 276 -13.93 43.55 36.64
CA SER A 276 -15.37 43.67 37.05
C SER A 276 -16.21 44.97 36.82
N PRO A 277 -17.58 44.93 36.86
CA PRO A 277 -18.55 43.83 36.59
C PRO A 277 -19.93 44.21 35.93
N GLY A 278 -20.45 43.36 35.02
CA GLY A 278 -21.92 43.12 34.75
C GLY A 278 -22.85 44.30 34.41
N PRO A 279 -24.20 44.17 34.53
CA PRO A 279 -25.03 42.94 34.63
C PRO A 279 -26.39 42.98 33.84
N ALA A 280 -27.22 41.92 34.03
CA ALA A 280 -28.70 41.86 33.99
C ALA A 280 -29.51 41.62 32.68
N ASP A 281 -30.41 40.60 32.76
CA ASP A 281 -31.87 40.53 32.48
C ASP A 281 -32.52 41.25 31.26
N ASN A 282 -33.65 40.82 30.67
CA ASN A 282 -34.75 39.96 31.14
C ASN A 282 -35.64 39.37 29.99
N ALA A 283 -36.65 38.57 30.39
CA ALA A 283 -37.89 38.16 29.67
C ALA A 283 -37.75 37.22 28.45
N GLN A 284 -38.40 36.06 28.31
CA GLN A 284 -39.71 35.47 28.71
C GLN A 284 -40.84 35.59 27.66
N GLN A 285 -41.34 34.44 27.18
CA GLN A 285 -42.75 34.01 26.95
C GLN A 285 -42.89 33.04 25.74
N SER A 286 -43.87 32.12 25.64
CA SER A 286 -44.47 31.19 26.65
C SER A 286 -45.54 30.27 26.00
N GLY A 287 -45.61 29.00 26.45
CA GLY A 287 -46.71 28.05 26.18
C GLY A 287 -46.61 27.26 24.86
N GLN A 288 -47.35 26.18 24.62
CA GLN A 288 -48.20 25.27 25.45
C GLN A 288 -48.77 24.18 24.49
N ALA A 289 -49.48 23.14 24.94
CA ALA A 289 -49.04 21.95 25.69
C ALA A 289 -50.13 20.85 25.53
N ASP A 290 -49.75 19.59 25.28
CA ASP A 290 -50.47 18.34 25.62
C ASP A 290 -49.81 17.14 24.90
N ASP A 291 -50.08 15.87 25.25
CA ASP A 291 -49.67 15.12 26.47
C ASP A 291 -50.14 13.66 26.24
N THR A 292 -49.26 12.66 26.36
CA THR A 292 -49.67 11.25 26.57
C THR A 292 -48.49 10.35 27.03
N LYS A 293 -48.73 9.58 28.09
CA LYS A 293 -47.79 8.64 28.75
C LYS A 293 -47.84 7.20 28.15
N PRO A 294 -47.01 6.20 28.56
CA PRO A 294 -46.07 6.18 29.70
C PRO A 294 -44.63 5.62 29.44
N PRO A 295 -43.66 5.84 30.35
CA PRO A 295 -42.32 5.24 30.30
C PRO A 295 -42.20 3.88 31.04
N ARG A 296 -41.14 3.12 30.76
CA ARG A 296 -40.71 1.95 31.56
C ARG A 296 -39.23 2.02 31.98
N ARG A 297 -39.03 2.23 33.29
CA ARG A 297 -38.02 1.60 34.16
C ARG A 297 -36.64 1.24 33.55
N THR A 298 -35.66 2.11 33.78
CA THR A 298 -34.35 1.65 34.26
C THR A 298 -34.42 1.34 35.76
N ASN A 299 -33.54 0.48 36.29
CA ASN A 299 -33.29 0.35 37.73
C ASN A 299 -31.94 -0.33 37.96
N ASP A 300 -31.11 0.28 38.80
CA ASP A 300 -29.68 -0.01 38.98
C ASP A 300 -29.40 -1.30 39.77
N THR A 301 -28.18 -1.84 39.67
CA THR A 301 -27.52 -2.45 40.84
C THR A 301 -25.99 -2.34 40.81
N GLU A 302 -25.44 -1.16 41.14
CA GLU A 302 -24.05 -1.05 41.59
C GLU A 302 -23.98 -0.99 43.12
N ARG A 303 -23.19 -1.88 43.74
CA ARG A 303 -22.63 -1.77 45.10
C ARG A 303 -21.37 -2.63 45.17
N ALA A 304 -20.17 -2.06 45.14
CA ALA A 304 -19.52 -1.24 46.17
C ALA A 304 -18.91 -2.07 47.33
N LEU A 305 -17.58 -2.02 47.41
CA LEU A 305 -16.85 -2.03 48.67
C LEU A 305 -15.92 -0.81 48.69
N GLN A 306 -15.92 -0.09 49.81
CA GLN A 306 -15.22 1.16 50.00
C GLN A 306 -14.83 1.22 51.48
N THR A 307 -13.56 1.50 51.78
CA THR A 307 -13.04 1.60 53.14
C THR A 307 -12.08 2.77 53.24
N ASP A 308 -12.31 3.63 54.23
CA ASP A 308 -11.53 4.84 54.47
C ASP A 308 -10.08 4.54 54.88
N ASN A 309 -9.14 5.40 54.48
CA ASN A 309 -8.75 6.51 55.37
C ASN A 309 -7.89 7.57 54.67
N ALA A 310 -7.84 8.75 55.27
CA ALA A 310 -7.02 9.87 54.82
C ALA A 310 -6.06 10.31 55.93
N GLU A 311 -4.81 10.61 55.58
CA GLU A 311 -3.90 11.39 56.42
C GLU A 311 -2.87 12.17 55.56
N ARG A 312 -2.35 13.26 56.11
CA ARG A 312 -1.38 14.22 55.53
C ARG A 312 -0.50 14.75 56.68
N PRO A 313 0.61 15.47 56.43
CA PRO A 313 1.71 15.24 55.49
C PRO A 313 3.08 15.29 56.24
N GLY A 314 4.24 15.06 55.59
CA GLY A 314 5.52 15.15 56.32
C GLY A 314 6.82 15.23 55.52
N SER A 315 7.45 16.42 55.57
CA SER A 315 8.89 16.75 55.58
C SER A 315 9.94 15.88 54.84
N ALA A 316 10.72 16.60 54.02
CA ALA A 316 12.04 16.28 53.48
C ALA A 316 13.07 15.67 54.45
N ASN A 317 14.11 15.02 53.90
CA ASN A 317 15.44 15.65 53.85
C ASN A 317 16.37 15.13 52.73
N ASP A 318 17.47 15.86 52.49
CA ASP A 318 18.47 15.69 51.41
C ASP A 318 19.28 14.38 51.44
N SER A 319 19.81 13.95 50.28
CA SER A 319 21.27 14.07 49.99
C SER A 319 21.71 13.48 48.62
N GLU A 320 22.90 13.90 48.19
CA GLU A 320 23.81 13.33 47.18
C GLU A 320 23.64 13.73 45.68
N ARG A 321 24.64 14.49 45.20
CA ARG A 321 25.00 14.81 43.80
C ARG A 321 26.53 15.02 43.77
N PRO A 322 27.18 15.08 42.59
CA PRO A 322 28.10 14.07 42.09
C PRO A 322 29.60 14.37 42.34
N GLU A 323 30.45 13.35 42.19
CA GLU A 323 31.91 13.57 42.12
C GLU A 323 32.35 14.03 40.72
N GLN A 324 33.36 14.91 40.69
CA GLN A 324 34.14 15.28 39.50
C GLN A 324 35.59 14.84 39.70
N VAL A 325 36.29 14.39 38.65
CA VAL A 325 37.76 14.40 38.60
C VAL A 325 38.25 14.84 37.21
N ASP A 326 38.55 16.14 37.13
CA ASP A 326 39.70 16.82 36.51
C ASP A 326 40.27 16.44 35.11
N ASP A 327 40.82 17.47 34.46
CA ASP A 327 41.40 17.49 33.10
C ASP A 327 42.86 17.01 33.02
N THR A 328 43.38 16.78 31.80
CA THR A 328 44.56 17.55 31.31
C THR A 328 44.95 17.33 29.83
N LYS A 329 45.46 18.41 29.21
CA LYS A 329 46.35 18.51 28.02
C LYS A 329 45.76 18.54 26.59
N LEU A 330 45.40 19.77 26.21
CA LEU A 330 45.86 20.48 24.98
C LEU A 330 47.41 20.44 24.81
N PRO A 331 48.03 20.73 23.62
CA PRO A 331 47.73 21.84 22.67
C PRO A 331 47.70 21.44 21.16
N GLY A 332 47.42 22.33 20.19
CA GLY A 332 47.04 23.76 20.23
C GLY A 332 46.96 24.40 18.82
N HIS A 333 46.55 25.67 18.74
CA HIS A 333 46.36 26.47 17.50
C HIS A 333 47.65 26.77 16.72
N THR A 334 47.50 26.94 15.41
CA THR A 334 47.88 28.17 14.67
C THR A 334 46.98 28.33 13.46
N ASP A 335 46.40 29.52 13.27
CA ASP A 335 45.92 30.01 11.98
C ASP A 335 47.09 30.57 11.15
N ASP A 336 46.94 30.70 9.83
CA ASP A 336 47.40 31.87 9.08
C ASP A 336 46.80 31.92 7.65
N THR A 337 46.75 33.12 7.06
CA THR A 337 45.92 33.49 5.90
C THR A 337 46.54 33.33 4.50
N ASP A 338 45.66 33.38 3.48
CA ASP A 338 45.87 33.67 2.03
C ASP A 338 46.73 34.96 1.78
N PRO A 339 47.27 35.32 0.56
CA PRO A 339 46.69 35.05 -0.78
C PRO A 339 47.58 34.94 -2.06
N SER A 340 46.97 34.39 -3.12
CA SER A 340 47.01 34.78 -4.57
C SER A 340 48.31 34.86 -5.44
N ALA A 341 48.18 34.31 -6.68
CA ALA A 341 48.50 34.91 -8.02
C ALA A 341 49.62 34.30 -8.94
N SER A 342 49.19 33.86 -10.16
CA SER A 342 49.87 33.84 -11.51
C SER A 342 51.34 33.37 -11.69
N ALA A 343 51.81 32.68 -12.75
CA ALA A 343 51.28 31.94 -13.95
C ALA A 343 52.52 31.23 -14.64
N ASP A 344 52.61 30.68 -15.88
CA ASP A 344 51.74 30.47 -17.06
C ASP A 344 52.36 29.43 -18.07
N ASP A 345 51.67 29.17 -19.20
CA ASP A 345 52.12 28.68 -20.54
C ASP A 345 52.50 27.17 -20.82
N ALA A 346 52.36 26.79 -22.11
CA ALA A 346 53.00 25.72 -22.89
C ALA A 346 52.39 24.28 -23.02
N ALA A 347 51.29 24.18 -23.79
CA ALA A 347 51.05 23.24 -24.91
C ALA A 347 50.90 21.68 -24.76
N ARG A 348 50.10 21.09 -25.68
CA ARG A 348 49.89 19.64 -25.94
C ARG A 348 50.79 19.12 -27.10
N PRO A 349 50.87 17.79 -27.34
CA PRO A 349 50.13 17.25 -28.50
C PRO A 349 49.47 15.85 -28.29
N GLY A 350 48.67 15.41 -29.29
CA GLY A 350 48.15 14.04 -29.43
C GLY A 350 49.10 13.09 -30.20
N PRO A 351 48.64 11.91 -30.66
CA PRO A 351 48.00 11.84 -31.98
C PRO A 351 46.87 10.77 -32.08
N ALA A 352 46.49 10.34 -33.30
CA ALA A 352 45.34 9.47 -33.57
C ALA A 352 45.54 8.48 -34.76
N ASP A 353 44.58 7.55 -34.87
CA ASP A 353 43.99 6.96 -36.10
C ASP A 353 44.63 5.73 -36.82
N ASN A 354 43.74 5.03 -37.55
CA ASN A 354 43.92 4.26 -38.80
C ASN A 354 44.22 2.73 -38.82
N ALA A 355 43.13 1.94 -38.85
CA ALA A 355 42.77 0.87 -39.81
C ALA A 355 43.60 -0.44 -40.08
N GLN A 356 42.88 -1.37 -40.74
CA GLN A 356 43.30 -2.46 -41.67
C GLN A 356 43.91 -3.80 -41.13
N ARG A 357 43.13 -4.89 -41.33
CA ARG A 357 43.58 -6.29 -41.59
C ARG A 357 43.94 -6.44 -43.08
N PRO A 358 44.85 -7.36 -43.51
CA PRO A 358 44.41 -8.73 -43.92
C PRO A 358 45.46 -9.88 -43.85
N GLY A 359 44.97 -11.14 -43.98
CA GLY A 359 45.75 -12.34 -44.39
C GLY A 359 46.54 -13.10 -43.29
N GLN A 360 46.92 -14.37 -43.46
CA GLN A 360 46.53 -15.37 -44.49
C GLN A 360 46.95 -16.81 -44.04
N ALA A 361 46.18 -17.85 -44.44
CA ALA A 361 46.46 -19.31 -44.53
C ALA A 361 47.20 -20.09 -43.39
N GLY A 362 46.84 -21.33 -43.05
CA GLY A 362 45.78 -22.23 -43.54
C GLY A 362 45.42 -23.31 -42.48
N ASP A 363 45.30 -24.63 -42.73
CA ASP A 363 45.43 -25.46 -43.94
C ASP A 363 44.57 -26.76 -43.81
N THR A 364 44.97 -27.91 -44.40
CA THR A 364 44.12 -29.05 -44.83
C THR A 364 44.05 -30.29 -43.90
N GLU A 365 42.85 -30.88 -43.83
CA GLU A 365 42.38 -32.29 -43.67
C GLU A 365 43.10 -33.43 -42.84
N GLN A 366 42.24 -34.41 -42.49
CA GLN A 366 42.35 -35.73 -41.82
C GLN A 366 43.49 -36.69 -42.31
N PRO A 367 43.75 -37.89 -41.70
CA PRO A 367 42.90 -38.72 -40.79
C PRO A 367 43.62 -39.47 -39.62
N GLY A 368 42.89 -40.33 -38.88
CA GLY A 368 43.48 -41.49 -38.16
C GLY A 368 42.86 -41.86 -36.80
N GLN A 369 42.60 -43.16 -36.57
CA GLN A 369 42.16 -43.78 -35.30
C GLN A 369 43.29 -44.66 -34.72
N PRO A 370 43.28 -45.09 -33.44
CA PRO A 370 42.70 -46.43 -33.14
C PRO A 370 42.05 -46.62 -31.75
N ASP A 371 41.16 -47.62 -31.69
CA ASP A 371 40.88 -48.68 -30.69
C ASP A 371 41.61 -48.72 -29.31
N ASN A 372 41.11 -49.39 -28.26
CA ASN A 372 40.14 -50.50 -28.19
C ASN A 372 39.45 -50.69 -26.80
N ALA A 373 38.64 -51.75 -26.70
CA ALA A 373 38.08 -52.44 -25.52
C ALA A 373 36.77 -51.91 -24.91
N GLU A 374 35.78 -52.74 -24.55
CA GLU A 374 35.34 -54.05 -25.08
C GLU A 374 33.91 -54.33 -24.54
N ARG A 375 33.13 -55.20 -25.21
CA ARG A 375 31.81 -55.66 -24.73
C ARG A 375 31.84 -57.18 -24.50
N PRO A 376 30.80 -57.75 -23.85
CA PRO A 376 30.01 -58.74 -24.57
C PRO A 376 28.54 -58.33 -24.72
N GLY A 377 27.83 -59.02 -25.62
CA GLY A 377 26.49 -58.67 -26.07
C GLY A 377 25.42 -59.78 -25.86
N PRO A 378 24.50 -60.02 -26.81
CA PRO A 378 23.08 -60.26 -26.49
C PRO A 378 22.56 -61.64 -26.94
N VAL A 379 21.24 -61.86 -26.85
CA VAL A 379 20.36 -62.58 -27.81
C VAL A 379 18.88 -62.28 -27.46
N ASP A 380 17.96 -62.60 -28.38
CA ASP A 380 16.55 -62.18 -28.46
C ASP A 380 15.53 -63.29 -28.01
N ASP A 381 14.25 -63.10 -28.34
CA ASP A 381 13.19 -64.09 -28.66
C ASP A 381 12.02 -64.42 -27.67
N THR A 382 10.83 -63.88 -28.03
CA THR A 382 9.51 -64.56 -28.16
C THR A 382 8.48 -64.73 -27.00
N LYS A 383 7.25 -65.07 -27.44
CA LYS A 383 5.90 -65.18 -26.81
C LYS A 383 5.26 -66.50 -27.37
N PRO A 384 4.04 -67.02 -27.00
CA PRO A 384 3.08 -66.72 -25.92
C PRO A 384 2.97 -67.93 -24.94
N PRO A 385 1.87 -68.72 -24.69
CA PRO A 385 0.46 -68.81 -25.14
C PRO A 385 -0.52 -68.29 -24.03
N ARG A 386 -1.78 -68.72 -23.74
CA ARG A 386 -2.73 -69.76 -24.23
C ARG A 386 -4.21 -69.36 -23.93
N ARG A 387 -5.11 -70.35 -23.76
CA ARG A 387 -6.53 -70.35 -23.35
C ARG A 387 -6.85 -71.70 -22.68
N THR A 388 -7.88 -71.76 -21.82
CA THR A 388 -8.87 -72.86 -21.57
C THR A 388 -9.62 -72.60 -20.24
N ASP A 389 -10.89 -72.96 -19.95
CA ASP A 389 -12.06 -73.40 -20.74
C ASP A 389 -13.36 -73.30 -19.86
N ASP A 390 -14.51 -73.72 -20.40
CA ASP A 390 -15.90 -73.57 -19.91
C ASP A 390 -16.26 -74.10 -18.49
N THR A 391 -17.38 -73.60 -17.91
CA THR A 391 -18.59 -74.43 -17.62
C THR A 391 -19.81 -73.64 -17.06
N ASP A 392 -21.04 -74.07 -17.43
CA ASP A 392 -22.31 -74.19 -16.66
C ASP A 392 -22.73 -73.19 -15.53
N ARG A 393 -24.02 -72.85 -15.28
CA ARG A 393 -25.33 -73.25 -15.86
C ARG A 393 -26.49 -72.33 -15.37
N SER A 394 -27.59 -72.26 -16.14
CA SER A 394 -29.04 -72.21 -15.74
C SER A 394 -29.48 -71.53 -14.40
N SER A 395 -30.31 -70.46 -14.43
CA SER A 395 -31.80 -70.48 -14.27
C SER A 395 -32.36 -70.76 -12.84
N SER A 396 -33.50 -70.26 -12.35
CA SER A 396 -34.50 -69.25 -12.78
C SER A 396 -35.67 -69.20 -11.76
N ALA A 397 -36.39 -68.06 -11.68
CA ALA A 397 -37.69 -67.91 -10.97
C ALA A 397 -37.63 -68.10 -9.43
N SER A 398 -38.67 -67.83 -8.62
CA SER A 398 -40.07 -67.42 -8.89
C SER A 398 -40.64 -66.56 -7.74
N ASP A 399 -41.62 -65.70 -8.04
CA ASP A 399 -42.91 -65.44 -7.34
C ASP A 399 -43.02 -65.66 -5.80
N ALA A 400 -43.79 -64.86 -5.04
CA ALA A 400 -45.17 -64.45 -5.35
C ALA A 400 -45.74 -63.31 -4.47
N GLU A 401 -46.76 -62.61 -5.01
CA GLU A 401 -48.04 -62.15 -4.38
C GLU A 401 -48.05 -61.41 -3.01
N ARG A 402 -48.96 -60.47 -2.67
CA ARG A 402 -50.25 -59.94 -3.21
C ARG A 402 -50.52 -58.57 -2.51
N SER A 403 -51.49 -57.69 -2.81
CA SER A 403 -52.70 -57.72 -3.66
C SER A 403 -53.29 -56.31 -3.88
N GLY A 404 -53.75 -56.00 -5.11
CA GLY A 404 -54.85 -55.04 -5.39
C GLY A 404 -54.53 -53.52 -5.35
N GLN A 405 -55.31 -52.64 -6.00
CA GLN A 405 -56.40 -52.86 -6.98
C GLN A 405 -56.77 -51.54 -7.73
N VAL A 406 -56.78 -51.58 -9.08
CA VAL A 406 -57.74 -50.96 -10.07
C VAL A 406 -58.33 -49.55 -9.74
N ASP A 407 -58.30 -48.53 -10.62
CA ASP A 407 -58.94 -48.54 -11.96
C ASP A 407 -58.41 -47.51 -13.01
N ASN A 408 -59.04 -47.58 -14.20
CA ASN A 408 -58.94 -46.88 -15.50
C ASN A 408 -59.08 -45.32 -15.48
N THR A 409 -58.97 -44.53 -16.58
CA THR A 409 -59.38 -44.80 -17.99
C THR A 409 -58.74 -43.88 -19.06
N ASP A 410 -58.64 -44.42 -20.29
CA ASP A 410 -58.78 -43.82 -21.64
C ASP A 410 -57.91 -42.68 -22.22
N GLN A 411 -57.34 -43.01 -23.38
CA GLN A 411 -57.08 -42.18 -24.59
C GLN A 411 -58.36 -42.14 -25.48
N PRO A 412 -58.57 -41.28 -26.53
CA PRO A 412 -57.58 -41.02 -27.60
C PRO A 412 -57.64 -39.73 -28.49
N ARG A 413 -56.47 -39.45 -29.12
CA ARG A 413 -56.21 -38.99 -30.52
C ARG A 413 -57.07 -37.87 -31.20
N GLN A 414 -56.40 -36.74 -31.49
CA GLN A 414 -56.22 -36.06 -32.82
C GLN A 414 -57.45 -35.64 -33.70
N PRO A 415 -57.27 -34.79 -34.76
CA PRO A 415 -56.23 -33.78 -35.03
C PRO A 415 -56.76 -32.40 -35.53
N GLY A 416 -55.95 -31.35 -35.33
CA GLY A 416 -55.80 -30.18 -36.25
C GLY A 416 -56.92 -29.13 -36.33
N ASP A 417 -56.53 -27.85 -36.47
CA ASP A 417 -56.91 -27.04 -37.64
C ASP A 417 -55.97 -25.83 -37.83
N THR A 418 -56.07 -25.13 -38.96
CA THR A 418 -55.21 -23.98 -39.31
C THR A 418 -55.80 -22.62 -38.97
N GLU A 419 -55.00 -21.68 -38.45
CA GLU A 419 -55.27 -20.24 -38.63
C GLU A 419 -53.99 -19.38 -38.68
N ARG A 420 -54.10 -18.14 -39.19
CA ARG A 420 -52.96 -17.34 -39.70
C ARG A 420 -53.15 -15.82 -39.55
N PRO A 421 -52.34 -15.13 -38.73
CA PRO A 421 -51.94 -13.73 -38.95
C PRO A 421 -50.83 -13.72 -40.02
N GLN A 422 -50.97 -13.05 -41.17
CA GLN A 422 -50.88 -11.60 -41.36
C GLN A 422 -49.53 -11.02 -40.90
N ARG A 423 -48.74 -10.55 -41.89
CA ARG A 423 -47.64 -9.63 -41.65
C ARG A 423 -48.22 -8.25 -41.35
N THR A 424 -47.65 -7.57 -40.38
CA THR A 424 -47.43 -6.12 -40.41
C THR A 424 -45.92 -5.90 -40.41
N ASP A 425 -45.40 -5.25 -41.44
CA ASP A 425 -44.00 -4.82 -41.47
C ASP A 425 -43.93 -3.48 -40.71
N ASP A 426 -43.61 -3.52 -39.42
CA ASP A 426 -43.34 -2.34 -38.58
C ASP A 426 -41.91 -2.41 -38.03
N THR A 427 -41.12 -1.36 -38.26
CA THR A 427 -39.71 -1.30 -37.86
C THR A 427 -39.55 -0.81 -36.42
N GLU A 428 -39.15 -1.70 -35.51
CA GLU A 428 -38.64 -1.32 -34.20
C GLU A 428 -37.09 -1.25 -34.20
N SER A 429 -36.58 -0.20 -33.56
CA SER A 429 -35.15 0.01 -33.28
C SER A 429 -34.62 -1.05 -32.28
N PRO A 430 -33.31 -1.33 -32.24
CA PRO A 430 -32.75 -2.25 -31.24
C PRO A 430 -33.04 -1.76 -29.81
N GLY A 431 -33.68 -2.62 -29.01
CA GLY A 431 -33.93 -2.38 -27.58
C GLY A 431 -32.65 -2.32 -26.75
N SER A 432 -32.74 -1.76 -25.54
CA SER A 432 -31.58 -1.61 -24.64
C SER A 432 -31.06 -2.96 -24.12
N ALA A 433 -29.81 -2.96 -23.67
CA ALA A 433 -29.12 -4.17 -23.19
C ALA A 433 -29.73 -4.80 -21.91
N ASP A 434 -30.65 -4.10 -21.24
CA ASP A 434 -31.24 -4.51 -19.96
C ASP A 434 -32.05 -5.81 -20.04
N ASP A 435 -32.77 -6.04 -21.13
CA ASP A 435 -33.75 -7.14 -21.20
C ASP A 435 -33.08 -8.51 -21.41
N ALA A 436 -31.95 -8.53 -22.12
CA ALA A 436 -31.04 -9.68 -22.18
C ALA A 436 -30.47 -10.04 -20.79
N GLY A 437 -30.36 -9.06 -19.89
CA GLY A 437 -29.89 -9.26 -18.51
C GLY A 437 -30.92 -9.89 -17.56
N ARG A 438 -32.21 -9.96 -17.93
CA ARG A 438 -33.28 -10.50 -17.05
C ARG A 438 -33.46 -12.01 -17.19
N SER A 439 -33.43 -12.54 -18.42
CA SER A 439 -33.63 -13.97 -18.67
C SER A 439 -32.51 -14.85 -18.10
N GLY A 440 -31.26 -14.35 -18.10
CA GLY A 440 -30.08 -15.05 -17.58
C GLY A 440 -29.88 -15.04 -16.06
N ARG A 441 -30.75 -14.37 -15.28
CA ARG A 441 -30.64 -14.32 -13.80
C ARG A 441 -31.34 -15.47 -13.08
N ALA A 442 -32.28 -16.16 -13.73
CA ALA A 442 -33.05 -17.23 -13.11
C ALA A 442 -32.16 -18.46 -12.80
N GLY A 443 -31.98 -18.76 -11.51
CA GLY A 443 -31.13 -19.87 -11.05
C GLY A 443 -29.65 -19.52 -10.83
N CYS A 444 -29.26 -18.24 -10.95
CA CYS A 444 -27.91 -17.79 -10.62
C CYS A 444 -27.69 -17.86 -9.09
N PRO A 445 -26.60 -18.49 -8.59
CA PRO A 445 -26.34 -18.59 -7.15
C PRO A 445 -25.97 -17.23 -6.54
N VAL A 446 -26.46 -16.96 -5.33
CA VAL A 446 -26.29 -15.66 -4.63
C VAL A 446 -25.28 -15.81 -3.49
N LEU A 447 -24.38 -14.84 -3.35
CA LEU A 447 -23.41 -14.79 -2.25
C LEU A 447 -23.94 -13.97 -1.04
N PRO A 448 -23.49 -14.25 0.19
CA PRO A 448 -22.62 -15.36 0.58
C PRO A 448 -23.36 -16.71 0.56
N PHE A 449 -22.64 -17.80 0.30
CA PHE A 449 -23.19 -19.15 0.43
C PHE A 449 -23.29 -19.58 1.89
N GLU A 450 -24.21 -20.49 2.20
CA GLU A 450 -24.42 -21.01 3.55
C GLU A 450 -23.14 -21.70 4.07
N ARG A 451 -22.64 -21.24 5.22
CA ARG A 451 -21.49 -21.83 5.92
C ARG A 451 -22.02 -22.66 7.11
N PRO A 452 -22.18 -23.99 6.98
CA PRO A 452 -22.75 -24.83 8.05
C PRO A 452 -21.80 -25.07 9.22
N ASP A 453 -20.50 -24.78 9.05
CA ASP A 453 -19.47 -24.90 10.07
C ASP A 453 -18.43 -23.78 9.86
N PRO A 454 -18.14 -22.95 10.88
CA PRO A 454 -17.23 -21.80 10.72
C PRO A 454 -15.84 -22.12 10.17
N LEU A 455 -15.31 -23.34 10.39
CA LEU A 455 -13.98 -23.75 9.95
C LEU A 455 -13.96 -24.45 8.58
N LEU A 456 -15.13 -24.69 7.97
CA LEU A 456 -15.28 -25.40 6.70
C LEU A 456 -15.85 -24.47 5.62
N PRO A 457 -15.44 -24.68 4.35
CA PRO A 457 -15.99 -23.92 3.23
C PRO A 457 -17.47 -24.24 3.01
N PRO A 458 -18.28 -23.27 2.55
CA PRO A 458 -19.57 -23.54 1.92
C PRO A 458 -19.46 -24.66 0.86
N PRO A 459 -20.28 -25.73 0.93
CA PRO A 459 -20.19 -26.87 0.02
C PRO A 459 -20.31 -26.48 -1.47
N ASP A 460 -21.04 -25.42 -1.76
CA ASP A 460 -21.22 -24.86 -3.10
C ASP A 460 -19.91 -24.48 -3.80
N TYR A 461 -18.87 -24.07 -3.08
CA TYR A 461 -17.56 -23.83 -3.69
C TYR A 461 -16.94 -25.11 -4.25
N ALA A 462 -17.15 -26.28 -3.62
CA ALA A 462 -16.67 -27.56 -4.14
C ALA A 462 -17.48 -28.02 -5.36
N ARG A 463 -18.80 -27.80 -5.35
CA ARG A 463 -19.71 -28.06 -6.48
C ARG A 463 -19.34 -27.21 -7.70
N LEU A 464 -19.28 -25.89 -7.54
CA LEU A 464 -18.94 -24.96 -8.62
C LEU A 464 -17.53 -25.21 -9.15
N ARG A 465 -16.53 -25.47 -8.30
CA ARG A 465 -15.17 -25.80 -8.75
C ARG A 465 -15.09 -27.06 -9.62
N ALA A 466 -15.97 -28.04 -9.41
CA ALA A 466 -16.03 -29.26 -10.21
C ALA A 466 -16.82 -29.08 -11.52
N ASP A 467 -17.95 -28.37 -11.49
CA ASP A 467 -18.87 -28.24 -12.63
C ASP A 467 -18.54 -27.05 -13.56
N ALA A 468 -18.14 -25.91 -12.98
CA ALA A 468 -17.92 -24.63 -13.65
C ALA A 468 -16.97 -23.73 -12.83
N PRO A 469 -15.63 -23.94 -12.89
CA PRO A 469 -14.67 -23.28 -11.99
C PRO A 469 -14.63 -21.75 -12.10
N VAL A 470 -15.12 -21.21 -13.22
CA VAL A 470 -15.55 -19.81 -13.37
C VAL A 470 -17.05 -19.83 -13.70
N ALA A 471 -17.88 -19.50 -12.71
CA ALA A 471 -19.34 -19.52 -12.82
C ALA A 471 -19.91 -18.09 -12.78
N ARG A 472 -21.16 -17.89 -13.22
CA ARG A 472 -21.89 -16.66 -12.88
C ARG A 472 -22.52 -16.79 -11.50
N ALA A 473 -22.52 -15.69 -10.76
CA ALA A 473 -23.15 -15.53 -9.46
C ALA A 473 -23.80 -14.15 -9.34
N LEU A 474 -24.57 -13.93 -8.27
CA LEU A 474 -24.91 -12.59 -7.79
C LEU A 474 -24.09 -12.27 -6.53
N ALA A 475 -23.55 -11.07 -6.47
CA ALA A 475 -22.96 -10.50 -5.25
C ALA A 475 -24.06 -10.22 -4.20
N PRO A 476 -23.71 -9.98 -2.91
CA PRO A 476 -24.69 -9.69 -1.86
C PRO A 476 -25.60 -8.48 -2.16
N ASP A 477 -25.09 -7.49 -2.89
CA ASP A 477 -25.80 -6.31 -3.38
C ASP A 477 -26.68 -6.57 -4.64
N GLY A 478 -26.77 -7.82 -5.10
CA GLY A 478 -27.53 -8.21 -6.28
C GLY A 478 -26.90 -7.86 -7.64
N ARG A 479 -25.68 -7.30 -7.67
CA ARG A 479 -24.92 -7.16 -8.93
C ARG A 479 -24.53 -8.52 -9.49
N ALA A 480 -24.53 -8.64 -10.81
CA ALA A 480 -24.02 -9.83 -11.48
C ALA A 480 -22.48 -9.87 -11.39
N ALA A 481 -21.93 -11.05 -11.11
CA ALA A 481 -20.50 -11.26 -11.00
C ALA A 481 -20.09 -12.61 -11.62
N TRP A 482 -18.81 -12.73 -11.99
CA TRP A 482 -18.15 -14.01 -12.16
C TRP A 482 -17.52 -14.46 -10.84
N LEU A 483 -17.72 -15.73 -10.49
CA LEU A 483 -17.19 -16.36 -9.29
C LEU A 483 -16.12 -17.38 -9.67
N VAL A 484 -14.88 -17.12 -9.25
CA VAL A 484 -13.68 -17.86 -9.65
C VAL A 484 -13.20 -18.72 -8.48
N THR A 485 -13.14 -20.04 -8.68
CA THR A 485 -13.08 -21.02 -7.58
C THR A 485 -11.97 -22.06 -7.67
N SER A 486 -11.37 -22.31 -8.84
CA SER A 486 -10.20 -23.20 -8.97
C SER A 486 -8.89 -22.47 -8.74
N TYR A 487 -7.85 -23.21 -8.31
CA TYR A 487 -6.55 -22.65 -7.96
C TYR A 487 -5.91 -21.87 -9.11
N ASP A 488 -5.81 -22.50 -10.29
CA ASP A 488 -5.13 -21.91 -11.45
C ASP A 488 -5.89 -20.67 -11.99
N ALA A 489 -7.22 -20.68 -11.96
CA ALA A 489 -8.02 -19.54 -12.42
C ALA A 489 -7.96 -18.36 -11.42
N VAL A 490 -7.96 -18.62 -10.12
CA VAL A 490 -7.75 -17.59 -9.10
C VAL A 490 -6.34 -17.00 -9.20
N ALA A 491 -5.31 -17.84 -9.40
CA ALA A 491 -3.94 -17.38 -9.61
C ALA A 491 -3.79 -16.52 -10.88
N GLN A 492 -4.43 -16.91 -11.99
CA GLN A 492 -4.49 -16.11 -13.22
C GLN A 492 -5.13 -14.74 -12.94
N VAL A 493 -6.33 -14.70 -12.35
CA VAL A 493 -7.08 -13.45 -12.11
C VAL A 493 -6.36 -12.49 -11.15
N LEU A 494 -5.53 -13.01 -10.24
CA LEU A 494 -4.72 -12.20 -9.32
C LEU A 494 -3.39 -11.68 -9.91
N THR A 495 -2.96 -12.18 -11.08
CA THR A 495 -1.68 -11.82 -11.72
C THR A 495 -1.83 -11.06 -13.03
N ASP A 496 -2.94 -11.24 -13.74
CA ASP A 496 -3.23 -10.63 -15.03
C ASP A 496 -3.64 -9.15 -14.85
N ASP A 497 -2.84 -8.23 -15.41
CA ASP A 497 -2.98 -6.78 -15.21
C ASP A 497 -4.27 -6.19 -15.83
N ARG A 498 -5.01 -7.00 -16.60
CA ARG A 498 -6.34 -6.69 -17.12
C ARG A 498 -7.46 -6.91 -16.09
N PHE A 499 -7.12 -7.25 -14.84
CA PHE A 499 -8.05 -7.26 -13.69
C PHE A 499 -7.68 -6.19 -12.67
N GLY A 500 -8.26 -4.99 -12.83
CA GLY A 500 -8.11 -3.89 -11.90
C GLY A 500 -9.06 -3.95 -10.70
N LEU A 501 -8.80 -3.14 -9.68
CA LEU A 501 -9.65 -2.94 -8.50
C LEU A 501 -10.89 -2.08 -8.77
N ALA A 502 -10.90 -1.31 -9.86
CA ALA A 502 -11.99 -0.43 -10.27
C ALA A 502 -12.48 -0.72 -11.70
N PRO A 503 -13.75 -0.39 -12.05
CA PRO A 503 -14.26 -0.52 -13.41
C PRO A 503 -13.47 0.32 -14.44
N PRO A 504 -13.51 -0.05 -15.75
CA PRO A 504 -12.82 0.70 -16.79
C PRO A 504 -13.19 2.20 -16.79
N GLY A 505 -12.17 3.06 -16.70
CA GLY A 505 -12.34 4.52 -16.68
C GLY A 505 -12.84 5.10 -15.36
N VAL A 506 -13.04 4.29 -14.31
CA VAL A 506 -13.41 4.75 -12.96
C VAL A 506 -12.14 4.79 -12.09
N PRO A 507 -11.81 5.92 -11.43
CA PRO A 507 -10.71 5.97 -10.48
C PRO A 507 -10.92 5.03 -9.29
N SER A 508 -9.85 4.41 -8.78
CA SER A 508 -9.96 3.53 -7.60
C SER A 508 -10.31 4.34 -6.34
N THR A 509 -11.25 3.81 -5.56
CA THR A 509 -11.61 4.35 -4.24
C THR A 509 -10.43 4.14 -3.28
N GLY A 510 -9.74 5.22 -2.93
CA GLY A 510 -8.51 5.16 -2.14
C GLY A 510 -7.23 5.31 -2.97
N GLY A 511 -7.20 6.23 -3.95
CA GLY A 511 -6.02 6.59 -4.75
C GLY A 511 -4.79 7.06 -3.95
N ASP A 512 -4.94 7.32 -2.65
CA ASP A 512 -3.86 7.65 -1.72
C ASP A 512 -3.31 6.41 -0.97
N THR A 513 -3.83 5.21 -1.26
CA THR A 513 -3.54 3.96 -0.53
C THR A 513 -2.94 2.87 -1.43
N LEU A 514 -2.68 1.69 -0.88
CA LEU A 514 -2.32 0.50 -1.67
C LEU A 514 -3.52 -0.07 -2.48
N PHE A 515 -4.75 0.39 -2.25
CA PHE A 515 -5.96 -0.07 -2.96
C PHE A 515 -6.16 0.62 -4.30
N GLN A 516 -5.13 0.56 -5.14
CA GLN A 516 -5.10 1.05 -6.52
C GLN A 516 -4.19 0.15 -7.36
N ASP A 517 -4.03 0.43 -8.66
CA ASP A 517 -3.27 -0.42 -9.58
C ASP A 517 -2.10 0.29 -10.27
N GLY A 518 -1.35 -0.47 -11.07
CA GLY A 518 -0.35 0.06 -12.00
C GLY A 518 0.81 0.83 -11.33
N PRO A 519 1.34 1.87 -11.99
CA PRO A 519 2.54 2.58 -11.53
C PRO A 519 2.41 3.24 -10.16
N ALA A 520 1.22 3.76 -9.81
CA ALA A 520 0.98 4.43 -8.53
C ALA A 520 0.98 3.45 -7.36
N HIS A 521 0.31 2.30 -7.52
CA HIS A 521 0.42 1.17 -6.59
C HIS A 521 1.88 0.73 -6.43
N LEU A 522 2.61 0.50 -7.52
CA LEU A 522 4.01 0.06 -7.47
C LEU A 522 4.95 1.12 -6.85
N ARG A 523 4.64 2.41 -6.93
CA ARG A 523 5.35 3.47 -6.18
C ARG A 523 5.16 3.26 -4.68
N LEU A 524 3.92 3.29 -4.19
CA LEU A 524 3.62 3.18 -2.75
C LEU A 524 4.08 1.83 -2.18
N ARG A 525 3.84 0.73 -2.90
CA ARG A 525 4.28 -0.64 -2.54
C ARG A 525 5.79 -0.69 -2.26
N ARG A 526 6.62 -0.11 -3.13
CA ARG A 526 8.09 -0.08 -2.95
C ARG A 526 8.53 0.69 -1.70
N LEU A 527 7.80 1.73 -1.27
CA LEU A 527 8.15 2.50 -0.06
C LEU A 527 8.01 1.65 1.21
N VAL A 528 6.90 0.92 1.35
CA VAL A 528 6.61 0.13 2.56
C VAL A 528 7.25 -1.26 2.59
N SER A 529 7.45 -1.92 1.45
CA SER A 529 7.94 -3.31 1.39
C SER A 529 9.27 -3.55 2.12
N LYS A 530 10.12 -2.52 2.26
CA LYS A 530 11.39 -2.61 3.00
C LYS A 530 11.21 -2.99 4.47
N ALA A 531 10.17 -2.51 5.15
CA ALA A 531 9.91 -2.81 6.56
C ALA A 531 9.35 -4.22 6.81
N PHE A 532 8.84 -4.87 5.76
CA PHE A 532 8.36 -6.26 5.81
C PHE A 532 9.35 -7.23 5.17
N SER A 533 10.55 -6.75 4.80
CA SER A 533 11.63 -7.57 4.25
C SER A 533 12.21 -8.55 5.29
N PRO A 534 12.81 -9.69 4.88
CA PRO A 534 13.40 -10.66 5.80
C PRO A 534 14.40 -10.06 6.81
N ARG A 535 15.12 -8.99 6.43
CA ARG A 535 16.05 -8.27 7.31
C ARG A 535 15.34 -7.57 8.46
N ALA A 536 14.19 -6.94 8.22
CA ALA A 536 13.42 -6.26 9.27
C ALA A 536 12.78 -7.27 10.23
N LEU A 537 12.21 -8.35 9.68
CA LEU A 537 11.63 -9.46 10.45
C LEU A 537 12.64 -10.14 11.39
N THR A 538 13.94 -10.11 11.06
CA THR A 538 15.00 -10.65 11.92
C THR A 538 15.05 -9.93 13.29
N GLY A 539 14.69 -8.64 13.36
CA GLY A 539 14.54 -7.92 14.63
C GLY A 539 13.19 -8.16 15.31
N LEU A 540 12.11 -8.29 14.53
CA LEU A 540 10.75 -8.46 15.04
C LEU A 540 10.46 -9.87 15.56
N ARG A 541 11.11 -10.92 15.03
CA ARG A 541 10.86 -12.32 15.45
C ARG A 541 11.16 -12.57 16.93
N PRO A 542 12.36 -12.25 17.47
CA PRO A 542 12.62 -12.39 18.91
C PRO A 542 11.67 -11.57 19.79
N ARG A 543 11.16 -10.44 19.26
CA ARG A 543 10.20 -9.59 19.96
C ARG A 543 8.81 -10.22 20.00
N ALA A 544 8.33 -10.81 18.90
CA ALA A 544 7.08 -11.56 18.87
C ALA A 544 7.13 -12.79 19.79
N GLU A 545 8.24 -13.54 19.74
CA GLU A 545 8.51 -14.69 20.63
C GLU A 545 8.48 -14.28 22.11
N GLN A 546 9.12 -13.16 22.47
CA GLN A 546 9.06 -12.58 23.81
C GLN A 546 7.61 -12.19 24.22
N VAL A 547 6.89 -11.45 23.38
CA VAL A 547 5.53 -10.96 23.71
C VAL A 547 4.56 -12.12 23.87
N ALA A 548 4.64 -13.14 23.01
CA ALA A 548 3.84 -14.36 23.12
C ALA A 548 4.14 -15.11 24.43
N ALA A 549 5.43 -15.30 24.77
CA ALA A 549 5.83 -15.95 26.02
C ALA A 549 5.39 -15.15 27.25
N GLU A 550 5.49 -13.82 27.24
CA GLU A 550 4.99 -12.94 28.31
C GLU A 550 3.47 -13.07 28.49
N ARG A 551 2.69 -13.08 27.39
CA ARG A 551 1.23 -13.28 27.46
C ARG A 551 0.86 -14.65 28.02
N VAL A 552 1.51 -15.72 27.54
CA VAL A 552 1.24 -17.09 28.03
C VAL A 552 1.67 -17.27 29.48
N ALA A 553 2.74 -16.62 29.94
CA ALA A 553 3.13 -16.62 31.35
C ALA A 553 2.12 -15.89 32.26
N VAL A 554 1.52 -14.79 31.79
CA VAL A 554 0.42 -14.11 32.49
C VAL A 554 -0.83 -15.01 32.56
N LEU A 555 -1.21 -15.63 31.44
CA LEU A 555 -2.30 -16.61 31.38
C LEU A 555 -2.11 -17.76 32.37
N ALA A 556 -0.95 -18.42 32.35
CA ALA A 556 -0.63 -19.52 33.26
C ALA A 556 -0.66 -19.10 34.74
N SER A 557 -0.33 -17.83 35.03
CA SER A 557 -0.33 -17.27 36.40
C SER A 557 -1.73 -16.85 36.88
N ALA A 558 -2.62 -16.44 35.97
CA ALA A 558 -4.01 -16.13 36.28
C ALA A 558 -4.86 -17.39 36.54
N GLY A 559 -4.54 -18.48 35.81
CA GLY A 559 -5.24 -19.75 35.88
C GLY A 559 -6.45 -19.85 34.94
N PRO A 560 -6.98 -21.05 34.70
CA PRO A 560 -8.09 -21.26 33.79
C PRO A 560 -9.47 -20.98 34.44
N PRO A 561 -10.50 -20.62 33.66
CA PRO A 561 -10.49 -20.44 32.21
C PRO A 561 -10.01 -19.03 31.80
N ALA A 562 -9.57 -18.91 30.54
CA ALA A 562 -9.12 -17.64 29.95
C ALA A 562 -9.62 -17.47 28.50
N ASP A 563 -9.41 -16.31 27.89
CA ASP A 563 -9.91 -15.96 26.54
C ASP A 563 -8.74 -15.61 25.61
N LEU A 564 -8.32 -16.57 24.76
CA LEU A 564 -7.13 -16.38 23.92
C LEU A 564 -7.22 -15.22 22.93
N VAL A 565 -8.42 -14.72 22.62
CA VAL A 565 -8.58 -13.53 21.78
C VAL A 565 -8.09 -12.30 22.54
N ALA A 566 -8.64 -12.07 23.74
CA ALA A 566 -8.33 -10.92 24.57
C ALA A 566 -6.93 -11.00 25.24
N ASP A 567 -6.53 -12.19 25.70
CA ASP A 567 -5.36 -12.36 26.56
C ASP A 567 -4.05 -12.62 25.79
N LEU A 568 -4.14 -13.11 24.54
CA LEU A 568 -2.97 -13.46 23.71
C LEU A 568 -3.01 -12.83 22.31
N ALA A 569 -4.03 -13.12 21.49
CA ALA A 569 -4.02 -12.77 20.07
C ALA A 569 -4.06 -11.26 19.85
N THR A 570 -5.00 -10.55 20.49
CA THR A 570 -5.09 -9.09 20.45
C THR A 570 -3.81 -8.41 20.94
N PRO A 571 -3.30 -8.66 22.17
CA PRO A 571 -2.13 -7.97 22.69
C PRO A 571 -0.83 -8.31 21.97
N LEU A 572 -0.73 -9.48 21.32
CA LEU A 572 0.40 -9.81 20.43
C LEU A 572 0.32 -8.97 19.15
N SER A 573 -0.76 -9.06 18.37
CA SER A 573 -0.85 -8.41 17.06
C SER A 573 -0.87 -6.89 17.15
N ILE A 574 -1.58 -6.29 18.13
CA ILE A 574 -1.53 -4.83 18.33
C ILE A 574 -0.14 -4.36 18.78
N THR A 575 0.59 -5.19 19.53
CA THR A 575 1.99 -4.90 19.87
C THR A 575 2.85 -4.93 18.61
N MET A 576 2.77 -5.98 17.78
CA MET A 576 3.68 -6.14 16.65
C MET A 576 3.51 -5.09 15.55
N ILE A 577 2.27 -4.72 15.20
CA ILE A 577 2.03 -3.58 14.29
C ILE A 577 2.46 -2.25 14.95
N GLY A 578 2.32 -2.14 16.27
CA GLY A 578 2.83 -1.01 17.07
C GLY A 578 4.36 -0.90 17.06
N GLU A 579 5.11 -1.99 17.17
CA GLU A 579 6.58 -1.96 17.05
C GLU A 579 7.00 -1.55 15.62
N VAL A 580 6.30 -2.02 14.57
CA VAL A 580 6.56 -1.66 13.16
C VAL A 580 6.35 -0.16 12.90
N LEU A 581 5.29 0.42 13.44
CA LEU A 581 4.95 1.84 13.32
C LEU A 581 5.65 2.73 14.37
N GLY A 582 6.47 2.15 15.25
CA GLY A 582 7.21 2.87 16.29
C GLY A 582 6.34 3.48 17.40
N ILE A 583 5.16 2.91 17.67
CA ILE A 583 4.18 3.42 18.65
C ILE A 583 4.68 3.21 20.09
N ALA A 584 4.79 4.32 20.81
CA ALA A 584 5.25 4.37 22.19
C ALA A 584 4.33 3.56 23.13
N LEU A 585 4.94 2.92 24.15
CA LEU A 585 4.25 1.98 25.05
C LEU A 585 3.00 2.59 25.72
N GLY A 586 3.05 3.86 26.12
CA GLY A 586 1.93 4.56 26.77
C GLY A 586 0.73 4.83 25.86
N GLU A 587 0.92 4.94 24.54
CA GLU A 587 -0.16 5.19 23.60
C GLU A 587 -0.89 3.91 23.16
N ARG A 588 -0.37 2.71 23.49
CA ARG A 588 -0.87 1.44 22.93
C ARG A 588 -2.34 1.16 23.25
N GLU A 589 -2.85 1.56 24.41
CA GLU A 589 -4.28 1.42 24.72
C GLU A 589 -5.18 2.36 23.90
N ARG A 590 -4.72 3.60 23.65
CA ARG A 590 -5.43 4.57 22.81
C ARG A 590 -5.46 4.08 21.36
N PHE A 591 -4.30 3.65 20.87
CA PHE A 591 -4.12 3.04 19.57
C PHE A 591 -5.01 1.80 19.39
N GLN A 592 -5.03 0.87 20.36
CA GLN A 592 -5.86 -0.33 20.28
C GLN A 592 -7.34 0.02 20.18
N ARG A 593 -7.86 0.94 21.02
CA ARG A 593 -9.28 1.34 20.96
C ARG A 593 -9.68 1.95 19.62
N LEU A 594 -8.79 2.72 18.99
CA LEU A 594 -9.02 3.28 17.65
C LEU A 594 -8.95 2.21 16.56
N ALA A 595 -8.00 1.27 16.66
CA ALA A 595 -7.87 0.14 15.75
C ALA A 595 -9.08 -0.81 15.86
N ASP A 596 -9.53 -1.16 17.06
CA ASP A 596 -10.73 -1.97 17.33
C ASP A 596 -12.01 -1.30 16.79
N ALA A 597 -12.13 0.03 16.89
CA ALA A 597 -13.25 0.78 16.31
C ALA A 597 -13.21 0.75 14.77
N ALA A 598 -12.08 1.09 14.15
CA ALA A 598 -11.91 1.05 12.70
C ALA A 598 -12.08 -0.37 12.11
N ALA A 599 -11.73 -1.39 12.89
CA ALA A 599 -11.87 -2.82 12.58
C ALA A 599 -13.31 -3.34 12.59
N SER A 600 -14.24 -2.67 13.29
CA SER A 600 -15.60 -3.17 13.54
C SER A 600 -16.56 -3.13 12.34
N VAL A 601 -16.06 -2.89 11.13
CA VAL A 601 -16.83 -2.43 9.97
C VAL A 601 -16.75 -3.41 8.81
N ASP A 602 -17.87 -3.63 8.11
CA ASP A 602 -17.87 -4.10 6.71
C ASP A 602 -18.02 -2.92 5.74
N PHE A 603 -17.03 -2.72 4.87
CA PHE A 603 -17.06 -1.68 3.82
C PHE A 603 -17.45 -2.21 2.44
N LEU A 604 -17.51 -3.53 2.25
CA LEU A 604 -17.65 -4.15 0.94
C LEU A 604 -19.10 -4.55 0.65
N PHE A 605 -19.87 -4.89 1.69
CA PHE A 605 -21.27 -5.34 1.56
C PHE A 605 -22.21 -4.75 2.62
N ALA A 606 -22.05 -3.46 2.95
CA ALA A 606 -23.08 -2.72 3.68
C ALA A 606 -24.36 -2.64 2.83
N GLY A 607 -25.52 -2.81 3.47
CA GLY A 607 -26.83 -2.72 2.81
C GLY A 607 -27.32 -1.28 2.58
N ASP A 608 -28.44 -1.15 1.87
CA ASP A 608 -29.13 0.14 1.63
C ASP A 608 -30.23 0.43 2.69
N ASP A 609 -30.16 -0.16 3.88
CA ASP A 609 -31.09 0.09 4.98
C ASP A 609 -30.56 1.10 6.03
N ASP A 610 -31.45 1.62 6.88
CA ASP A 610 -31.14 2.67 7.85
C ASP A 610 -30.08 2.23 8.89
N ASP A 611 -30.06 0.95 9.25
CA ASP A 611 -29.07 0.38 10.19
C ASP A 611 -27.68 0.31 9.53
N ALA A 612 -27.61 -0.11 8.26
CA ALA A 612 -26.38 -0.10 7.48
C ALA A 612 -25.86 1.33 7.22
N GLN A 613 -26.73 2.30 6.93
CA GLN A 613 -26.32 3.71 6.81
C GLN A 613 -25.75 4.26 8.14
N GLN A 614 -26.35 3.89 9.28
CA GLN A 614 -25.82 4.25 10.60
C GLN A 614 -24.48 3.55 10.90
N ALA A 615 -24.28 2.32 10.42
CA ALA A 615 -23.00 1.60 10.51
C ALA A 615 -21.91 2.26 9.64
N ILE A 616 -22.21 2.63 8.38
CA ILE A 616 -21.30 3.40 7.50
C ILE A 616 -20.92 4.74 8.16
N ALA A 617 -21.89 5.44 8.76
CA ALA A 617 -21.61 6.69 9.46
C ALA A 617 -20.74 6.49 10.71
N ALA A 618 -20.89 5.37 11.43
CA ALA A 618 -20.02 5.01 12.56
C ALA A 618 -18.60 4.65 12.07
N ALA A 619 -18.50 3.92 10.96
CA ALA A 619 -17.25 3.56 10.32
C ALA A 619 -16.43 4.78 9.88
N ALA A 620 -17.07 5.73 9.20
CA ALA A 620 -16.43 6.97 8.75
C ALA A 620 -15.80 7.71 9.94
N ARG A 621 -16.52 7.87 11.06
CA ARG A 621 -16.01 8.48 12.29
C ARG A 621 -14.86 7.70 12.94
N ALA A 622 -14.89 6.36 12.88
CA ALA A 622 -13.82 5.53 13.42
C ALA A 622 -12.52 5.64 12.60
N TRP A 623 -12.63 5.68 11.27
CA TRP A 623 -11.49 5.88 10.37
C TRP A 623 -10.97 7.32 10.36
N GLU A 624 -11.85 8.30 10.49
CA GLU A 624 -11.50 9.72 10.73
C GLU A 624 -10.70 9.87 12.04
N ALA A 625 -11.16 9.26 13.14
CA ALA A 625 -10.45 9.30 14.41
C ALA A 625 -9.09 8.58 14.38
N LEU A 626 -8.97 7.45 13.65
CA LEU A 626 -7.70 6.76 13.44
C LEU A 626 -6.76 7.55 12.52
N GLY A 627 -7.28 8.23 11.50
CA GLY A 627 -6.52 9.14 10.64
C GLY A 627 -6.01 10.37 11.38
N GLY A 628 -6.82 10.96 12.25
CA GLY A 628 -6.40 12.03 13.16
C GLY A 628 -5.27 11.59 14.10
N TYR A 629 -5.39 10.40 14.69
CA TYR A 629 -4.31 9.80 15.48
C TYR A 629 -3.05 9.53 14.66
N ALA A 630 -3.17 9.07 13.41
CA ALA A 630 -2.03 8.90 12.51
C ALA A 630 -1.34 10.25 12.23
N ALA A 631 -2.10 11.34 12.05
CA ALA A 631 -1.55 12.69 11.86
C ALA A 631 -0.81 13.21 13.12
N GLU A 632 -1.37 13.02 14.33
CA GLU A 632 -0.69 13.31 15.60
C GLU A 632 0.63 12.53 15.72
N LEU A 633 0.60 11.24 15.41
CA LEU A 633 1.77 10.36 15.47
C LEU A 633 2.84 10.76 14.44
N ILE A 634 2.43 11.17 13.23
CA ILE A 634 3.33 11.71 12.19
C ILE A 634 4.01 12.99 12.66
N ALA A 635 3.28 13.92 13.29
CA ALA A 635 3.85 15.15 13.84
C ALA A 635 4.89 14.84 14.94
N ALA A 636 4.54 14.00 15.90
CA ALA A 636 5.47 13.57 16.96
C ALA A 636 6.72 12.86 16.40
N LYS A 637 6.57 12.06 15.34
CA LYS A 637 7.67 11.34 14.65
C LYS A 637 8.52 12.22 13.73
N ARG A 638 8.02 13.38 13.27
CA ARG A 638 8.80 14.42 12.59
C ARG A 638 9.74 15.13 13.57
N GLU A 639 9.26 15.45 14.77
CA GLU A 639 10.08 16.04 15.83
C GLU A 639 11.07 15.03 16.43
N HIS A 640 10.62 13.79 16.68
CA HIS A 640 11.36 12.76 17.41
C HIS A 640 11.43 11.44 16.61
N PRO A 641 12.25 11.39 15.53
CA PRO A 641 12.32 10.22 14.65
C PRO A 641 12.97 9.00 15.30
N GLY A 642 12.49 7.81 14.95
CA GLY A 642 12.98 6.51 15.41
C GLY A 642 13.46 5.57 14.30
N ASP A 643 13.95 4.39 14.67
CA ASP A 643 14.33 3.30 13.74
C ASP A 643 13.09 2.42 13.44
N ASP A 644 12.09 3.03 12.79
CA ASP A 644 10.79 2.42 12.50
C ASP A 644 10.27 2.77 11.08
N LEU A 645 9.19 2.10 10.65
CA LEU A 645 8.61 2.34 9.32
C LEU A 645 8.06 3.76 9.20
N LEU A 646 7.48 4.34 10.25
CA LEU A 646 6.82 5.62 10.15
C LEU A 646 7.83 6.76 9.98
N SER A 647 8.88 6.81 10.78
CA SER A 647 10.00 7.73 10.57
C SER A 647 10.71 7.48 9.23
N SER A 648 10.77 6.23 8.75
CA SER A 648 11.30 5.92 7.41
C SER A 648 10.44 6.48 6.28
N LEU A 649 9.11 6.48 6.42
CA LEU A 649 8.17 7.04 5.44
C LEU A 649 8.14 8.57 5.49
N ILE A 650 8.20 9.16 6.69
CA ILE A 650 8.34 10.60 6.91
C ILE A 650 9.60 11.13 6.22
N ALA A 651 10.75 10.44 6.36
CA ALA A 651 11.98 10.81 5.68
C ALA A 651 11.94 10.69 4.14
N VAL A 652 10.93 9.99 3.58
CA VAL A 652 10.63 10.01 2.13
C VAL A 652 9.67 11.14 1.79
N ARG A 653 8.62 11.36 2.59
CA ARG A 653 7.64 12.45 2.41
C ARG A 653 8.31 13.83 2.44
N ASP A 654 9.23 14.02 3.39
CA ASP A 654 9.92 15.29 3.64
C ASP A 654 11.15 15.47 2.72
N GLY A 655 11.33 14.58 1.74
CA GLY A 655 12.34 14.67 0.70
C GLY A 655 11.86 15.47 -0.51
N TYR A 656 12.77 16.27 -1.11
CA TYR A 656 12.51 17.12 -2.28
C TYR A 656 12.21 16.37 -3.60
N ASP A 657 11.88 15.07 -3.57
CA ASP A 657 11.56 14.27 -4.76
C ASP A 657 10.06 13.97 -4.94
N GLY A 658 9.20 14.40 -4.00
CA GLY A 658 7.74 14.40 -4.14
C GLY A 658 7.08 13.03 -4.22
N ARG A 659 7.76 11.96 -3.80
CA ARG A 659 7.30 10.56 -4.03
C ARG A 659 6.21 10.07 -3.09
N LEU A 660 5.84 10.85 -2.09
CA LEU A 660 4.76 10.58 -1.15
C LEU A 660 4.07 11.91 -0.78
N SER A 661 2.74 11.95 -0.69
CA SER A 661 1.97 13.09 -0.14
C SER A 661 1.68 12.92 1.36
N ASP A 662 1.22 13.96 2.07
CA ASP A 662 0.81 13.81 3.47
C ASP A 662 -0.50 13.00 3.59
N SER A 663 -1.40 13.13 2.62
CA SER A 663 -2.64 12.35 2.57
C SER A 663 -2.34 10.87 2.28
N GLU A 664 -1.40 10.57 1.38
CA GLU A 664 -0.87 9.23 1.15
C GLU A 664 -0.17 8.67 2.39
N LEU A 665 0.64 9.47 3.10
CA LEU A 665 1.30 9.05 4.33
C LEU A 665 0.28 8.68 5.42
N ILE A 666 -0.72 9.54 5.68
CA ILE A 666 -1.79 9.29 6.67
C ILE A 666 -2.62 8.07 6.25
N ALA A 667 -3.10 8.04 5.01
CA ALA A 667 -3.98 6.96 4.52
C ALA A 667 -3.25 5.62 4.48
N MET A 668 -1.96 5.59 4.15
CA MET A 668 -1.12 4.39 4.20
C MET A 668 -0.87 3.90 5.63
N VAL A 669 -0.60 4.78 6.61
CA VAL A 669 -0.49 4.40 8.03
C VAL A 669 -1.82 3.81 8.51
N THR A 670 -2.94 4.49 8.26
CA THR A 670 -4.28 4.05 8.65
C THR A 670 -4.63 2.69 8.03
N THR A 671 -4.27 2.48 6.75
CA THR A 671 -4.42 1.20 6.04
C THR A 671 -3.58 0.08 6.67
N LEU A 672 -2.31 0.34 7.00
CA LEU A 672 -1.41 -0.63 7.62
C LEU A 672 -1.90 -1.08 9.01
N VAL A 673 -2.52 -0.17 9.77
CA VAL A 673 -3.15 -0.49 11.06
C VAL A 673 -4.33 -1.45 10.86
N GLY A 674 -5.30 -1.06 10.02
CA GLY A 674 -6.52 -1.86 9.80
C GLY A 674 -6.21 -3.26 9.26
N ALA A 675 -5.40 -3.35 8.21
CA ALA A 675 -5.05 -4.61 7.57
C ALA A 675 -4.01 -5.45 8.34
N GLY A 676 -3.19 -4.83 9.20
CA GLY A 676 -2.17 -5.52 9.97
C GLY A 676 -2.70 -6.16 11.25
N TYR A 677 -3.61 -5.49 11.96
CA TYR A 677 -4.05 -5.89 13.29
C TYR A 677 -5.12 -7.00 13.29
N MET A 678 -6.23 -6.80 12.58
CA MET A 678 -7.38 -7.74 12.62
C MET A 678 -7.00 -9.14 12.14
N SER A 679 -6.42 -9.22 10.95
CA SER A 679 -6.25 -10.49 10.25
C SER A 679 -5.20 -11.37 10.93
N ALA A 680 -4.19 -10.77 11.55
CA ALA A 680 -3.21 -11.48 12.37
C ALA A 680 -3.85 -12.02 13.66
N ARG A 681 -4.61 -11.20 14.40
CA ARG A 681 -5.37 -11.62 15.59
C ARG A 681 -6.32 -12.78 15.26
N ASN A 682 -7.13 -12.62 14.22
CA ASN A 682 -8.11 -13.61 13.76
C ASN A 682 -7.41 -14.89 13.30
N ALA A 683 -6.24 -14.79 12.65
CA ALA A 683 -5.44 -15.95 12.24
C ALA A 683 -4.86 -16.74 13.42
N ILE A 684 -4.37 -16.07 14.46
CA ILE A 684 -3.91 -16.74 15.69
C ILE A 684 -5.06 -17.51 16.34
N ALA A 685 -6.20 -16.84 16.57
CA ALA A 685 -7.36 -17.44 17.24
C ALA A 685 -7.96 -18.60 16.43
N THR A 686 -8.14 -18.42 15.12
CA THR A 686 -8.71 -19.46 14.22
C THR A 686 -7.75 -20.65 14.06
N GLY A 687 -6.44 -20.39 13.96
CA GLY A 687 -5.42 -21.42 13.90
C GLY A 687 -5.38 -22.30 15.15
N VAL A 688 -5.39 -21.69 16.35
CA VAL A 688 -5.46 -22.43 17.62
C VAL A 688 -6.77 -23.21 17.75
N LEU A 689 -7.91 -22.59 17.44
CA LEU A 689 -9.21 -23.27 17.45
C LEU A 689 -9.23 -24.50 16.53
N ARG A 690 -8.68 -24.40 15.31
CA ARG A 690 -8.59 -25.52 14.36
C ARG A 690 -7.74 -26.68 14.90
N LEU A 691 -6.62 -26.39 15.58
CA LEU A 691 -5.81 -27.43 16.25
C LEU A 691 -6.58 -28.08 17.42
N LEU A 692 -7.15 -27.27 18.31
CA LEU A 692 -7.85 -27.76 19.51
C LEU A 692 -9.11 -28.57 19.18
N ARG A 693 -9.86 -28.19 18.14
CA ARG A 693 -11.08 -28.90 17.71
C ARG A 693 -10.78 -30.17 16.91
N GLY A 694 -9.73 -30.16 16.08
CA GLY A 694 -9.39 -31.29 15.22
C GLY A 694 -8.84 -32.49 16.01
N GLY A 695 -8.02 -32.24 17.05
CA GLY A 695 -7.38 -33.31 17.85
C GLY A 695 -6.35 -34.16 17.08
N GLU A 696 -6.11 -33.88 15.79
CA GLU A 696 -5.26 -34.69 14.90
C GLU A 696 -3.77 -34.63 15.29
N ARG A 697 -3.34 -33.56 15.95
CA ARG A 697 -2.04 -33.43 16.63
C ARG A 697 -2.16 -32.56 17.89
N PRO A 698 -1.52 -32.92 19.02
CA PRO A 698 -1.35 -32.01 20.15
C PRO A 698 -0.55 -30.75 19.77
N LEU A 699 -0.79 -29.63 20.47
CA LEU A 699 -0.01 -28.38 20.30
C LEU A 699 1.50 -28.61 20.47
N THR A 700 1.90 -29.47 21.41
CA THR A 700 3.30 -29.87 21.63
C THR A 700 3.93 -30.59 20.43
N ALA A 701 3.15 -31.23 19.56
CA ALA A 701 3.63 -31.84 18.31
C ALA A 701 3.65 -30.87 17.13
N VAL A 702 2.97 -29.72 17.25
CA VAL A 702 3.02 -28.59 16.29
C VAL A 702 4.23 -27.71 16.57
N ALA A 703 4.50 -27.40 17.84
CA ALA A 703 5.64 -26.59 18.29
C ALA A 703 7.00 -27.30 18.23
N ALA A 704 7.04 -28.56 17.81
CA ALA A 704 8.29 -29.29 17.64
C ALA A 704 9.23 -28.57 16.67
N ALA A 705 10.52 -28.49 17.01
CA ALA A 705 11.52 -27.75 16.23
C ALA A 705 11.55 -28.20 14.75
N GLY A 706 11.29 -27.27 13.84
CA GLY A 706 11.17 -27.56 12.40
C GLY A 706 9.80 -28.07 11.93
N GLN A 707 8.74 -27.94 12.74
CA GLN A 707 7.34 -28.22 12.35
C GLN A 707 6.42 -26.99 12.42
N VAL A 708 6.81 -25.93 13.12
CA VAL A 708 6.02 -24.70 13.28
C VAL A 708 5.71 -24.04 11.95
N ASP A 709 6.72 -23.60 11.18
CA ASP A 709 6.49 -22.87 9.92
C ASP A 709 5.63 -23.68 8.93
N ALA A 710 5.92 -24.99 8.80
CA ALA A 710 5.14 -25.91 7.96
C ALA A 710 3.69 -26.12 8.43
N THR A 711 3.41 -25.92 9.73
CA THR A 711 2.06 -25.91 10.30
C THR A 711 1.36 -24.58 10.05
N VAL A 712 2.08 -23.46 10.20
CA VAL A 712 1.55 -22.11 9.95
C VAL A 712 1.03 -21.99 8.51
N GLU A 713 1.78 -22.45 7.50
CA GLU A 713 1.32 -22.44 6.10
C GLU A 713 0.04 -23.26 5.89
N GLU A 714 -0.10 -24.39 6.59
CA GLU A 714 -1.25 -25.29 6.45
C GLU A 714 -2.50 -24.76 7.18
N LEU A 715 -2.33 -24.11 8.33
CA LEU A 715 -3.42 -23.38 9.01
C LEU A 715 -3.92 -22.23 8.11
N LEU A 716 -2.99 -21.41 7.59
CA LEU A 716 -3.28 -20.32 6.66
C LEU A 716 -4.03 -20.80 5.40
N ARG A 717 -3.60 -21.92 4.80
CA ARG A 717 -4.31 -22.55 3.67
C ARG A 717 -5.74 -22.96 4.04
N LEU A 718 -5.95 -23.50 5.25
CA LEU A 718 -7.25 -24.04 5.67
C LEU A 718 -8.24 -22.97 6.18
N GLN A 719 -7.77 -21.83 6.68
CA GLN A 719 -8.58 -20.69 7.13
C GLN A 719 -8.75 -19.58 6.07
N SER A 720 -8.22 -19.78 4.86
CA SER A 720 -8.36 -18.83 3.75
C SER A 720 -9.84 -18.52 3.49
N GLY A 721 -10.20 -17.25 3.33
CA GLY A 721 -11.59 -16.79 3.22
C GLY A 721 -12.43 -16.85 4.51
N GLN A 722 -11.82 -17.16 5.65
CA GLN A 722 -12.26 -16.72 6.97
C GLN A 722 -11.45 -15.46 7.37
N THR A 723 -10.12 -15.52 7.30
CA THR A 723 -9.22 -14.40 7.66
C THR A 723 -8.72 -13.62 6.43
N GLY A 724 -9.65 -13.17 5.58
CA GLY A 724 -9.38 -12.44 4.33
C GLY A 724 -9.86 -13.17 3.07
N GLU A 725 -10.62 -12.46 2.24
CA GLU A 725 -10.68 -12.67 0.78
C GLU A 725 -10.13 -11.42 0.07
N PRO A 726 -9.60 -11.54 -1.18
CA PRO A 726 -9.12 -10.40 -1.94
C PRO A 726 -10.24 -9.43 -2.29
N PHE A 727 -9.89 -8.15 -2.43
CA PHE A 727 -10.77 -7.15 -3.02
C PHE A 727 -11.32 -7.62 -4.38
N PRO A 728 -12.57 -7.27 -4.73
CA PRO A 728 -13.13 -7.54 -6.04
C PRO A 728 -12.24 -7.08 -7.19
N ARG A 729 -12.41 -7.69 -8.36
CA ARG A 729 -11.76 -7.28 -9.60
C ARG A 729 -12.78 -6.88 -10.65
N TYR A 730 -12.35 -6.05 -11.59
CA TYR A 730 -13.12 -5.69 -12.77
C TYR A 730 -12.27 -5.93 -14.02
N ALA A 731 -12.84 -6.61 -15.00
CA ALA A 731 -12.19 -6.85 -16.28
C ALA A 731 -12.00 -5.53 -17.05
N GLN A 732 -10.76 -5.20 -17.40
CA GLN A 732 -10.42 -3.97 -18.13
C GLN A 732 -10.63 -4.10 -19.65
N THR A 733 -10.70 -5.35 -20.15
CA THR A 733 -10.91 -5.71 -21.55
C THR A 733 -11.70 -7.02 -21.62
N ASP A 734 -12.30 -7.35 -22.77
CA ASP A 734 -12.84 -8.70 -22.99
C ASP A 734 -11.73 -9.76 -22.93
N LEU A 735 -11.93 -10.83 -22.16
CA LEU A 735 -10.98 -11.94 -22.04
C LEU A 735 -11.66 -13.28 -21.72
N ASN A 736 -10.87 -14.37 -21.76
CA ASN A 736 -11.35 -15.71 -21.42
C ASN A 736 -10.53 -16.30 -20.28
N VAL A 737 -11.22 -16.81 -19.25
CA VAL A 737 -10.62 -17.45 -18.07
C VAL A 737 -11.28 -18.82 -17.87
N ALA A 738 -10.48 -19.89 -17.89
CA ALA A 738 -10.93 -21.28 -17.79
C ALA A 738 -12.11 -21.67 -18.72
N GLY A 739 -12.23 -21.02 -19.89
CA GLY A 739 -13.31 -21.23 -20.86
C GLY A 739 -14.44 -20.19 -20.78
N ALA A 740 -14.62 -19.51 -19.64
CA ALA A 740 -15.63 -18.47 -19.49
C ALA A 740 -15.20 -17.17 -20.18
N ALA A 741 -16.06 -16.62 -21.04
CA ALA A 741 -15.86 -15.32 -21.66
C ALA A 741 -16.35 -14.20 -20.73
N ILE A 742 -15.41 -13.41 -20.21
CA ILE A 742 -15.64 -12.28 -19.31
C ILE A 742 -15.52 -10.99 -20.13
N SER A 743 -16.50 -10.10 -20.02
CA SER A 743 -16.54 -8.84 -20.78
C SER A 743 -15.93 -7.68 -20.01
N ALA A 744 -15.44 -6.66 -20.72
CA ALA A 744 -14.96 -5.43 -20.12
C ALA A 744 -16.04 -4.79 -19.22
N GLY A 745 -15.68 -4.44 -17.98
CA GLY A 745 -16.57 -3.94 -16.95
C GLY A 745 -17.22 -5.02 -16.06
N ASP A 746 -17.14 -6.30 -16.41
CA ASP A 746 -17.68 -7.38 -15.56
C ASP A 746 -16.96 -7.42 -14.19
N LEU A 747 -17.76 -7.52 -13.12
CA LEU A 747 -17.32 -7.78 -11.75
C LEU A 747 -16.86 -9.24 -11.63
N VAL A 748 -15.68 -9.45 -11.03
CA VAL A 748 -15.04 -10.76 -10.83
C VAL A 748 -14.66 -10.92 -9.36
N LEU A 749 -15.17 -11.98 -8.75
CA LEU A 749 -14.97 -12.35 -7.35
C LEU A 749 -14.15 -13.64 -7.30
N VAL A 750 -12.91 -13.56 -6.84
CA VAL A 750 -12.06 -14.73 -6.54
C VAL A 750 -12.36 -15.26 -5.14
N ARG A 751 -12.29 -16.57 -4.95
CA ARG A 751 -12.41 -17.21 -3.62
C ARG A 751 -11.15 -18.01 -3.30
N LEU A 752 -10.28 -17.44 -2.46
CA LEU A 752 -9.11 -18.12 -1.91
C LEU A 752 -9.52 -19.35 -1.11
N GLU A 753 -10.66 -19.31 -0.41
CA GLU A 753 -11.20 -20.47 0.30
C GLU A 753 -11.46 -21.66 -0.64
N ALA A 754 -12.00 -21.39 -1.84
CA ALA A 754 -12.28 -22.44 -2.82
C ALA A 754 -10.99 -22.97 -3.46
N ALA A 755 -10.10 -22.05 -3.87
CA ALA A 755 -8.82 -22.35 -4.51
C ALA A 755 -7.86 -23.13 -3.59
N ASN A 756 -7.76 -22.75 -2.32
CA ASN A 756 -6.93 -23.46 -1.34
C ASN A 756 -7.51 -24.81 -0.90
N ARG A 757 -8.72 -25.15 -1.35
CA ARG A 757 -9.32 -26.50 -1.24
C ARG A 757 -9.42 -27.22 -2.59
N ASP A 758 -8.67 -26.80 -3.60
CA ASP A 758 -8.69 -27.42 -4.94
C ASP A 758 -8.00 -28.80 -4.94
N PRO A 759 -8.72 -29.90 -5.24
CA PRO A 759 -8.14 -31.25 -5.27
C PRO A 759 -7.15 -31.47 -6.43
N ALA A 760 -7.16 -30.62 -7.47
CA ALA A 760 -6.15 -30.68 -8.53
C ALA A 760 -4.78 -30.17 -8.06
N ARG A 761 -4.77 -29.30 -7.04
CA ARG A 761 -3.56 -28.73 -6.42
C ARG A 761 -3.17 -29.44 -5.11
N PHE A 762 -4.14 -29.78 -4.27
CA PHE A 762 -3.94 -30.33 -2.93
C PHE A 762 -4.70 -31.66 -2.77
N ALA A 763 -3.98 -32.78 -2.79
CA ALA A 763 -4.57 -34.10 -2.57
C ALA A 763 -5.19 -34.20 -1.16
N ALA A 764 -6.44 -34.67 -1.08
CA ALA A 764 -7.28 -34.68 0.13
C ALA A 764 -7.35 -33.28 0.82
N PRO A 765 -7.86 -32.25 0.11
CA PRO A 765 -7.62 -30.84 0.42
C PRO A 765 -8.09 -30.37 1.80
N ASP A 766 -9.11 -31.00 2.38
CA ASP A 766 -9.69 -30.60 3.66
C ASP A 766 -8.94 -31.15 4.89
N ARG A 767 -7.98 -32.07 4.69
CA ARG A 767 -7.15 -32.63 5.75
C ARG A 767 -6.01 -31.69 6.13
N PHE A 768 -5.75 -31.56 7.42
CA PHE A 768 -4.60 -30.83 7.96
C PHE A 768 -3.33 -31.68 7.86
N GLU A 769 -2.39 -31.24 7.03
CA GLU A 769 -1.13 -31.93 6.73
C GLU A 769 0.00 -30.91 6.53
N PRO A 770 0.76 -30.58 7.58
CA PRO A 770 1.88 -29.64 7.50
C PRO A 770 2.90 -30.01 6.42
N GLY A 771 3.38 -29.00 5.67
CA GLY A 771 4.40 -29.19 4.62
C GLY A 771 3.86 -29.46 3.21
N ARG A 772 2.58 -29.14 2.93
CA ARG A 772 2.08 -29.01 1.55
C ARG A 772 2.82 -27.90 0.79
N GLY A 773 2.71 -27.91 -0.54
CA GLY A 773 3.22 -26.84 -1.39
C GLY A 773 2.47 -25.52 -1.21
N GLN A 774 3.01 -24.46 -1.82
CA GLN A 774 2.50 -23.08 -1.75
C GLN A 774 0.98 -22.97 -1.95
N SER A 775 0.35 -22.20 -1.04
CA SER A 775 -1.06 -21.81 -1.06
C SER A 775 -1.24 -20.34 -1.46
N LEU A 776 -2.46 -19.96 -1.81
CA LEU A 776 -2.84 -18.59 -2.18
C LEU A 776 -3.38 -17.81 -0.95
N ALA A 777 -3.09 -18.26 0.28
CA ALA A 777 -3.72 -17.74 1.51
C ALA A 777 -3.50 -16.24 1.77
N PHE A 778 -2.50 -15.65 1.11
CA PHE A 778 -2.15 -14.22 1.17
C PHE A 778 -2.40 -13.49 -0.17
N GLY A 779 -3.27 -14.05 -1.03
CA GLY A 779 -3.40 -13.64 -2.43
C GLY A 779 -2.20 -14.07 -3.27
N HIS A 780 -2.04 -13.41 -4.43
CA HIS A 780 -0.96 -13.62 -5.39
C HIS A 780 -0.80 -12.38 -6.28
N GLY A 781 0.21 -12.35 -7.16
CA GLY A 781 0.50 -11.21 -8.04
C GLY A 781 0.90 -9.93 -7.29
N PRO A 782 0.74 -8.73 -7.92
CA PRO A 782 1.18 -7.46 -7.35
C PRO A 782 0.58 -7.14 -5.97
N HIS A 783 -0.65 -7.61 -5.77
CA HIS A 783 -1.47 -7.41 -4.56
C HIS A 783 -1.28 -8.50 -3.49
N TYR A 784 -0.26 -9.35 -3.61
CA TYR A 784 0.12 -10.28 -2.54
C TYR A 784 0.34 -9.54 -1.21
N CYS A 785 -0.21 -10.06 -0.11
CA CYS A 785 -0.30 -9.35 1.16
C CYS A 785 1.07 -8.91 1.72
N LEU A 786 1.20 -7.63 2.06
CA LEU A 786 2.41 -7.04 2.65
C LEU A 786 2.72 -7.60 4.05
N GLY A 787 1.69 -7.82 4.88
CA GLY A 787 1.82 -8.35 6.23
C GLY A 787 2.11 -9.86 6.28
N ALA A 788 2.05 -10.57 5.15
CA ALA A 788 2.21 -12.02 5.06
C ALA A 788 3.49 -12.59 5.71
N PRO A 789 4.64 -11.90 5.76
CA PRO A 789 5.82 -12.37 6.49
C PRO A 789 5.72 -12.13 8.01
N LEU A 790 5.05 -11.07 8.45
CA LEU A 790 4.86 -10.73 9.86
C LEU A 790 3.80 -11.61 10.52
N ALA A 791 2.66 -11.83 9.85
CA ALA A 791 1.61 -12.74 10.32
C ALA A 791 2.15 -14.16 10.58
N ARG A 792 3.06 -14.66 9.73
CA ARG A 792 3.75 -15.94 9.95
C ARG A 792 4.58 -15.95 11.24
N VAL A 793 5.30 -14.87 11.52
CA VAL A 793 6.10 -14.70 12.74
C VAL A 793 5.20 -14.68 13.99
N GLU A 794 4.08 -13.97 13.93
CA GLU A 794 3.12 -13.89 15.05
C GLU A 794 2.44 -15.23 15.34
N ILE A 795 1.91 -15.91 14.32
CA ILE A 795 1.27 -17.22 14.50
C ILE A 795 2.29 -18.26 15.00
N ALA A 796 3.52 -18.24 14.47
CA ALA A 796 4.61 -19.10 14.93
C ALA A 796 4.95 -18.87 16.41
N ALA A 797 5.07 -17.59 16.83
CA ALA A 797 5.35 -17.22 18.21
C ALA A 797 4.22 -17.65 19.16
N ALA A 798 2.95 -17.37 18.79
CA ALA A 798 1.78 -17.74 19.58
C ALA A 798 1.65 -19.26 19.76
N LEU A 799 1.78 -20.05 18.68
CA LEU A 799 1.71 -21.51 18.74
C LEU A 799 2.84 -22.12 19.57
N THR A 800 4.06 -21.58 19.46
CA THR A 800 5.21 -22.05 20.24
C THR A 800 5.02 -21.76 21.72
N ALA A 801 4.71 -20.51 22.08
CA ALA A 801 4.50 -20.11 23.47
C ALA A 801 3.35 -20.89 24.15
N LEU A 802 2.23 -21.10 23.46
CA LEU A 802 1.12 -21.90 23.98
C LEU A 802 1.52 -23.35 24.23
N ALA A 803 2.25 -23.97 23.32
CA ALA A 803 2.65 -25.38 23.45
C ALA A 803 3.73 -25.61 24.53
N GLU A 804 4.61 -24.65 24.75
CA GLU A 804 5.64 -24.72 25.81
C GLU A 804 5.06 -24.37 27.19
N GLY A 805 4.20 -23.34 27.29
CA GLY A 805 3.64 -22.86 28.55
C GLY A 805 2.37 -23.58 29.01
N LEU A 806 1.51 -24.02 28.09
CA LEU A 806 0.19 -24.61 28.35
C LEU A 806 -0.01 -25.91 27.54
N PRO A 807 0.77 -26.99 27.79
CA PRO A 807 0.78 -28.19 26.95
C PRO A 807 -0.55 -28.96 26.93
N ASP A 808 -1.37 -28.87 27.99
CA ASP A 808 -2.67 -29.54 28.14
C ASP A 808 -3.89 -28.69 27.71
N LEU A 809 -3.63 -27.59 26.98
CA LEU A 809 -4.63 -26.63 26.52
C LEU A 809 -5.74 -27.28 25.68
N ARG A 810 -6.98 -26.91 26.00
CA ARG A 810 -8.22 -27.35 25.34
C ARG A 810 -9.28 -26.25 25.41
N LEU A 811 -10.35 -26.37 24.62
CA LEU A 811 -11.49 -25.47 24.72
C LEU A 811 -12.21 -25.65 26.07
N ALA A 812 -12.64 -24.55 26.69
CA ALA A 812 -13.46 -24.56 27.91
C ALA A 812 -14.97 -24.73 27.62
N VAL A 813 -15.36 -24.57 26.35
CA VAL A 813 -16.73 -24.75 25.83
C VAL A 813 -16.70 -25.65 24.59
N PRO A 814 -17.81 -26.30 24.21
CA PRO A 814 -17.95 -26.92 22.89
C PRO A 814 -17.65 -25.92 21.77
N ALA A 815 -17.02 -26.36 20.68
CA ALA A 815 -16.65 -25.47 19.58
C ALA A 815 -17.87 -24.80 18.90
N GLU A 816 -19.03 -25.45 19.02
CA GLU A 816 -20.32 -25.02 18.52
C GLU A 816 -20.95 -23.89 19.37
N GLN A 817 -20.34 -23.54 20.51
CA GLN A 817 -20.72 -22.41 21.38
C GLN A 817 -19.76 -21.21 21.25
N ILE A 818 -18.80 -21.26 20.34
CA ILE A 818 -17.89 -20.14 20.08
C ILE A 818 -18.62 -19.12 19.23
N GLU A 819 -18.81 -17.92 19.77
CA GLU A 819 -19.31 -16.75 19.04
C GLU A 819 -18.24 -16.26 18.05
N TRP A 820 -18.67 -15.85 16.86
CA TRP A 820 -17.80 -15.31 15.80
C TRP A 820 -18.10 -13.83 15.57
N ALA A 821 -17.05 -13.06 15.31
CA ALA A 821 -17.11 -11.62 15.03
C ALA A 821 -16.20 -11.25 13.85
N GLY A 822 -16.31 -10.01 13.38
CA GLY A 822 -15.66 -9.51 12.17
C GLY A 822 -16.67 -9.19 11.07
N ASN A 823 -16.17 -9.00 9.85
CA ASN A 823 -16.96 -8.65 8.66
C ASN A 823 -16.99 -9.80 7.64
N ALA A 824 -17.64 -9.62 6.48
CA ALA A 824 -17.77 -10.67 5.47
C ALA A 824 -16.44 -11.08 4.78
N THR A 825 -15.35 -10.33 5.01
CA THR A 825 -14.01 -10.64 4.49
C THR A 825 -13.02 -11.11 5.54
N ASP A 826 -13.07 -10.63 6.79
CA ASP A 826 -12.19 -11.01 7.88
C ASP A 826 -12.99 -11.28 9.17
N SER A 827 -13.13 -12.56 9.49
CA SER A 827 -13.89 -13.07 10.64
C SER A 827 -13.08 -14.09 11.43
N GLY A 828 -13.29 -14.09 12.74
CA GLY A 828 -12.67 -15.01 13.69
C GLY A 828 -13.53 -15.19 14.94
N PRO A 829 -13.09 -16.01 15.90
CA PRO A 829 -13.73 -16.10 17.22
C PRO A 829 -13.81 -14.72 17.88
N ALA A 830 -15.00 -14.31 18.34
CA ALA A 830 -15.20 -13.11 19.14
C ALA A 830 -14.54 -13.24 20.52
N ARG A 831 -14.54 -14.47 21.03
CA ARG A 831 -13.84 -14.97 22.21
C ARG A 831 -13.38 -16.39 21.93
N LEU A 832 -12.30 -16.84 22.55
CA LEU A 832 -11.84 -18.23 22.48
C LEU A 832 -11.61 -18.78 23.89
N PRO A 833 -12.68 -19.24 24.58
CA PRO A 833 -12.59 -19.72 25.96
C PRO A 833 -11.79 -21.02 26.04
N VAL A 834 -10.72 -21.03 26.85
CA VAL A 834 -9.80 -22.17 27.01
C VAL A 834 -9.55 -22.51 28.47
N THR A 835 -9.10 -23.75 28.69
CA THR A 835 -8.65 -24.30 29.96
C THR A 835 -7.46 -25.23 29.69
N TRP A 836 -6.62 -25.42 30.70
CA TRP A 836 -5.54 -26.39 30.78
C TRP A 836 -5.68 -27.15 32.09
#